data_AF-A0A940AVY0-F1
#
_entry.id   AF-A0A940AVY0-F1
#
_cell.length_a   1.000
_cell.length_b   1.000
_cell.length_c   1.000
_cell.angle_alpha   90.00
_cell.angle_beta   90.00
_cell.angle_gamma   90.00
#
_symmetry.space_group_name_H-M   'P 1'
#
loop_
_entity.id
_entity.type
_entity.pdbx_description
1 polymer ?
#
loop_
_entity_poly.entity_id
_entity_poly.type
_entity_poly.pdbx_seq_one_letter_code
_entity_poly.pdbx_strand_id
1 'polypeptide(L)'
;MKMRNTLLAAVAFVAIAGCVCVETSEMYAESQETAYPVSIDEGFTPLSEGNGMIYGNGNPITEKEYGNFILRLEFLMPVNGNNGLGIRTPNSHVDAAYQGMCELQLLDDGGSAYYDAEKKADKLKPYQYTGSIYGIVPSRRDNFDKQIWGKEKNFTGGGSYVRKPGMWNFEEVKVIGSEIEVYLNGYLITKGDVSQWKGDGDTPDGKKHPGLHRTRGYITFCGHGSDVKFRNIRIKELPDDAKMGDICPTQRMACPKGFAAYFDGDESDLPEFWKGVTTEERFDSPIVRQAATSEKRAEMQKIADKGRDEHWHVRNGNLYFDGYRGGYSLATKEDYEDFEMWADWRIMSITGDSGLYLRGSPQVQIWDAHNQWHIGSGGLYNNQKNPSKALTIADRQVGDWNRFHVIMRGDKVTVWLNGELVVDNVTLENYWDRKRPIFFKEQIELQCHGDPTEWRNIFIRHLPVQTVPADRVGVCSWSWQKPLSEVAAAMDKAGVKGIHLALGPFIFPDERHGAAESKETWNFVKSQVKSGKWKLMSTMVGTIGEDYSTLETIKKTGGIVPDATWEGNKKIVTEGAKLTKELGCRYMSLHAGFLDESDPKAFATYVERVSWMRDEAKKYGVTILLESGQETAEDLVKFLEKVPGVYVNFDPANMILYGKGEPREAVKLLTPWIRQVHVKDALFTQKPGTWGTEVPWGDGAVGARAFITELEKAGYKGNYVIEREAGSNRAAEIGLAAERLLK
;
A
#
# COMPACT_ATOMS: atom_id res chain seq x y z
N MET A 1 -31.77 28.09 -51.87
CA MET A 1 -33.18 27.83 -51.49
C MET A 1 -33.22 27.69 -49.97
N LYS A 2 -34.07 28.48 -49.31
CA LYS A 2 -34.07 28.80 -47.86
C LYS A 2 -34.67 27.68 -46.98
N MET A 3 -34.46 27.86 -45.65
CA MET A 3 -35.12 27.31 -44.44
C MET A 3 -34.28 26.23 -43.72
N ARG A 4 -33.63 26.46 -42.56
CA ARG A 4 -34.12 26.83 -41.20
C ARG A 4 -35.25 25.93 -40.69
N ASN A 5 -34.95 25.00 -39.77
CA ASN A 5 -35.42 25.08 -38.37
C ASN A 5 -34.92 23.94 -37.46
N THR A 6 -34.65 24.36 -36.23
CA THR A 6 -34.26 23.71 -34.98
C THR A 6 -35.30 22.69 -34.47
N LEU A 7 -34.88 21.65 -33.76
CA LEU A 7 -35.50 21.24 -32.48
C LEU A 7 -34.60 20.29 -31.66
N LEU A 8 -34.23 20.73 -30.46
CA LEU A 8 -33.87 19.87 -29.33
C LEU A 8 -35.11 19.07 -28.90
N ALA A 9 -34.95 17.79 -28.56
CA ALA A 9 -35.90 17.08 -27.71
C ALA A 9 -35.15 16.13 -26.78
N ALA A 10 -35.27 16.42 -25.49
CA ALA A 10 -34.84 15.61 -24.37
C ALA A 10 -35.58 14.26 -24.36
N VAL A 11 -34.86 13.19 -24.03
CA VAL A 11 -35.47 11.91 -23.64
C VAL A 11 -35.22 11.71 -22.16
N ALA A 12 -36.27 11.97 -21.38
CA ALA A 12 -36.40 11.50 -20.01
C ALA A 12 -36.80 10.02 -20.04
N PHE A 13 -36.07 9.16 -19.33
CA PHE A 13 -36.52 7.80 -19.01
C PHE A 13 -36.94 7.74 -17.55
N VAL A 14 -38.22 7.40 -17.36
CA VAL A 14 -38.89 7.18 -16.09
C VAL A 14 -38.55 5.78 -15.57
N ALA A 15 -38.24 5.70 -14.28
CA ALA A 15 -38.03 4.50 -13.50
C ALA A 15 -39.29 3.62 -13.42
N ILE A 16 -39.12 2.29 -13.52
CA ILE A 16 -40.02 1.30 -12.92
C ILE A 16 -39.14 0.32 -12.14
N ALA A 17 -39.46 0.19 -10.86
CA ALA A 17 -38.77 -0.58 -9.84
C ALA A 17 -38.99 -2.10 -9.96
N GLY A 18 -38.05 -2.87 -9.39
CA GLY A 18 -38.37 -4.14 -8.74
C GLY A 18 -37.48 -5.33 -9.09
N CYS A 19 -36.25 -5.39 -8.58
CA CYS A 19 -35.69 -6.65 -8.09
C CYS A 19 -34.58 -6.38 -7.06
N VAL A 20 -34.59 -7.19 -6.02
CA VAL A 20 -33.90 -7.03 -4.74
C VAL A 20 -32.40 -7.33 -4.89
N CYS A 21 -31.55 -6.31 -4.75
CA CYS A 21 -30.14 -6.45 -4.40
C CYS A 21 -29.93 -5.74 -3.05
N VAL A 22 -29.77 -6.55 -2.01
CA VAL A 22 -29.50 -6.08 -0.63
C VAL A 22 -28.00 -5.87 -0.48
N GLU A 23 -27.66 -4.65 -0.07
CA GLU A 23 -26.49 -4.21 0.72
C GLU A 23 -25.08 -4.34 0.13
N THR A 24 -24.69 -3.33 -0.67
CA THR A 24 -23.31 -2.80 -0.68
C THR A 24 -23.25 -1.27 -0.48
N SER A 25 -24.39 -0.61 -0.24
CA SER A 25 -24.47 0.86 -0.17
C SER A 25 -24.33 1.47 1.24
N GLU A 26 -24.32 0.67 2.31
CA GLU A 26 -24.31 1.22 3.68
C GLU A 26 -22.91 1.56 4.23
N MET A 27 -21.82 1.12 3.59
CA MET A 27 -20.46 1.47 4.04
C MET A 27 -19.95 2.83 3.52
N TYR A 28 -20.69 3.50 2.65
CA TYR A 28 -20.33 4.82 2.11
C TYR A 28 -21.03 6.00 2.80
N ALA A 29 -21.95 5.73 3.74
CA ALA A 29 -22.77 6.78 4.34
C ALA A 29 -22.07 7.55 5.48
N GLU A 30 -20.92 7.10 5.98
CA GLU A 30 -20.22 7.73 7.13
C GLU A 30 -19.01 8.64 6.76
N SER A 31 -18.77 8.96 5.48
CA SER A 31 -17.65 9.86 5.09
C SER A 31 -18.06 11.14 4.36
N GLN A 32 -19.34 11.53 4.34
CA GLN A 32 -19.80 12.79 3.73
C GLN A 32 -19.43 14.07 4.51
N GLU A 33 -18.33 14.09 5.28
CA GLU A 33 -17.77 15.34 5.78
C GLU A 33 -16.65 15.83 4.83
N THR A 34 -17.05 16.76 3.95
CA THR A 34 -16.25 17.53 2.98
C THR A 34 -15.74 16.77 1.75
N ALA A 35 -16.36 17.02 0.59
CA ALA A 35 -15.92 16.50 -0.70
C ALA A 35 -14.55 17.12 -1.06
N TYR A 36 -13.47 16.44 -0.67
CA TYR A 36 -12.14 16.77 -1.14
C TYR A 36 -12.11 16.58 -2.68
N PRO A 37 -11.63 17.56 -3.46
CA PRO A 37 -11.65 17.45 -4.92
C PRO A 37 -10.99 16.16 -5.42
N VAL A 38 -11.69 15.42 -6.27
CA VAL A 38 -11.24 14.08 -6.71
C VAL A 38 -10.30 14.13 -7.92
N SER A 39 -10.18 15.29 -8.58
CA SER A 39 -9.30 15.51 -9.73
C SER A 39 -8.71 16.92 -9.72
N ILE A 40 -7.66 17.11 -10.51
CA ILE A 40 -6.94 18.38 -10.66
C ILE A 40 -7.07 18.82 -12.12
N ASP A 41 -7.39 20.10 -12.33
CA ASP A 41 -7.30 20.77 -13.63
C ASP A 41 -6.34 21.95 -13.49
N GLU A 42 -5.25 21.91 -14.25
CA GLU A 42 -4.25 22.96 -14.26
C GLU A 42 -4.53 24.07 -15.29
N GLY A 43 -5.55 23.91 -16.14
CA GLY A 43 -5.95 24.91 -17.14
C GLY A 43 -5.06 24.95 -18.38
N PHE A 44 -4.38 23.85 -18.72
CA PHE A 44 -3.63 23.75 -19.98
C PHE A 44 -4.58 23.55 -21.15
N THR A 45 -4.36 24.32 -22.22
CA THR A 45 -5.12 24.24 -23.47
C THR A 45 -4.27 23.61 -24.57
N PRO A 46 -4.80 22.68 -25.38
CA PRO A 46 -4.07 22.11 -26.50
C PRO A 46 -3.87 23.15 -27.62
N LEU A 47 -2.69 23.16 -28.21
CA LEU A 47 -2.35 23.96 -29.41
C LEU A 47 -2.40 23.16 -30.71
N SER A 48 -2.65 21.86 -30.63
CA SER A 48 -2.98 21.01 -31.78
C SER A 48 -4.28 20.25 -31.53
N GLU A 49 -5.13 20.12 -32.56
CA GLU A 49 -6.32 19.28 -32.46
C GLU A 49 -5.93 17.80 -32.31
N GLY A 50 -6.51 17.12 -31.32
CA GLY A 50 -6.47 15.67 -31.09
C GLY A 50 -5.14 14.96 -31.40
N ASN A 51 -4.19 14.93 -30.45
CA ASN A 51 -2.89 14.26 -30.58
C ASN A 51 -2.13 14.51 -31.92
N GLY A 52 -2.49 15.57 -32.66
CA GLY A 52 -1.96 15.88 -33.98
C GLY A 52 -0.46 16.14 -33.92
N MET A 53 0.28 15.52 -34.84
CA MET A 53 1.72 15.63 -34.94
C MET A 53 2.10 16.77 -35.88
N ILE A 54 2.94 17.70 -35.42
CA ILE A 54 3.51 18.78 -36.24
C ILE A 54 4.88 18.33 -36.76
N TYR A 55 5.14 18.56 -38.04
CA TYR A 55 6.42 18.31 -38.68
C TYR A 55 7.22 19.62 -38.76
N GLY A 56 8.40 19.64 -38.17
CA GLY A 56 9.28 20.81 -38.02
C GLY A 56 10.16 21.10 -39.25
N ASN A 57 9.72 20.75 -40.45
CA ASN A 57 10.47 21.02 -41.68
C ASN A 57 10.24 22.44 -42.24
N GLY A 58 9.20 23.15 -41.78
CA GLY A 58 8.95 24.56 -42.02
C GLY A 58 8.96 25.39 -40.74
N ASN A 59 8.37 26.59 -40.77
CA ASN A 59 8.24 27.49 -39.61
C ASN A 59 6.77 27.67 -39.18
N PRO A 60 6.06 26.60 -38.75
CA PRO A 60 4.69 26.74 -38.26
C PRO A 60 4.69 27.62 -37.01
N ILE A 61 3.70 28.51 -36.96
CA ILE A 61 3.55 29.55 -35.95
C ILE A 61 2.14 29.46 -35.34
N THR A 62 1.99 29.87 -34.08
CA THR A 62 0.68 29.87 -33.42
C THR A 62 -0.31 30.83 -34.07
N GLU A 63 -1.62 30.58 -33.90
CA GLU A 63 -2.67 31.44 -34.47
C GLU A 63 -2.75 32.82 -33.79
N LYS A 64 -2.33 32.91 -32.54
CA LYS A 64 -2.29 34.14 -31.75
C LYS A 64 -0.94 34.34 -31.06
N GLU A 65 -0.73 35.56 -30.58
CA GLU A 65 0.41 35.93 -29.76
C GLU A 65 0.20 35.57 -28.28
N TYR A 66 1.28 35.25 -27.58
CA TYR A 66 1.32 34.92 -26.16
C TYR A 66 2.26 35.87 -25.39
N GLY A 67 1.85 36.23 -24.17
CA GLY A 67 2.63 37.05 -23.23
C GLY A 67 3.37 36.17 -22.22
N ASN A 68 2.85 36.09 -20.99
CA ASN A 68 3.31 35.15 -19.98
C ASN A 68 2.65 33.78 -20.16
N PHE A 69 3.42 32.69 -20.13
CA PHE A 69 2.88 31.35 -20.30
C PHE A 69 3.77 30.23 -19.75
N ILE A 70 3.15 29.05 -19.58
CA ILE A 70 3.82 27.76 -19.48
C ILE A 70 3.46 26.94 -20.72
N LEU A 71 4.45 26.47 -21.46
CA LEU A 71 4.29 25.60 -22.62
C LEU A 71 4.83 24.21 -22.27
N ARG A 72 4.05 23.17 -22.54
CA ARG A 72 4.46 21.76 -22.48
C ARG A 72 4.38 21.17 -23.87
N LEU A 73 5.40 20.43 -24.28
CA LEU A 73 5.39 19.72 -25.56
C LEU A 73 6.21 18.44 -25.48
N GLU A 74 5.98 17.57 -26.45
CA GLU A 74 6.87 16.44 -26.72
C GLU A 74 7.49 16.59 -28.10
N PHE A 75 8.77 16.26 -28.22
CA PHE A 75 9.47 16.27 -29.51
C PHE A 75 10.32 15.02 -29.77
N LEU A 76 10.34 14.59 -31.02
CA LEU A 76 11.14 13.46 -31.52
C LEU A 76 12.25 14.01 -32.40
N MET A 77 13.49 13.81 -31.98
CA MET A 77 14.67 14.28 -32.71
C MET A 77 15.19 13.21 -33.69
N PRO A 78 15.38 13.49 -34.99
CA PRO A 78 16.12 12.62 -35.90
C PRO A 78 17.63 12.77 -35.69
N VAL A 79 18.41 11.85 -36.29
CA VAL A 79 19.88 11.90 -36.20
C VAL A 79 20.41 13.20 -36.82
N ASN A 80 21.25 13.91 -36.08
CA ASN A 80 21.76 15.25 -36.43
C ASN A 80 20.65 16.28 -36.69
N GLY A 81 19.46 16.08 -36.12
CA GLY A 81 18.33 16.99 -36.28
C GLY A 81 18.60 18.36 -35.66
N ASN A 82 18.13 19.41 -36.32
CA ASN A 82 18.17 20.79 -35.85
C ASN A 82 16.80 21.46 -36.03
N ASN A 83 16.31 22.06 -34.95
CA ASN A 83 15.13 22.91 -34.91
C ASN A 83 15.31 23.97 -33.81
N GLY A 84 14.29 24.79 -33.60
CA GLY A 84 14.25 25.74 -32.51
C GLY A 84 12.81 26.05 -32.11
N LEU A 85 12.63 26.53 -30.88
CA LEU A 85 11.35 27.01 -30.40
C LEU A 85 11.46 28.54 -30.25
N GLY A 86 10.96 29.26 -31.25
CA GLY A 86 10.93 30.71 -31.25
C GLY A 86 9.89 31.25 -30.27
N ILE A 87 10.31 32.16 -29.40
CA ILE A 87 9.52 32.74 -28.33
C ILE A 87 9.21 34.20 -28.67
N ARG A 88 7.91 34.54 -28.62
CA ARG A 88 7.39 35.89 -28.89
C ARG A 88 7.86 36.46 -30.23
N THR A 89 7.96 35.61 -31.24
CA THR A 89 8.33 35.96 -32.61
C THR A 89 7.26 36.88 -33.25
N PRO A 90 7.62 37.94 -33.98
CA PRO A 90 6.64 38.88 -34.54
C PRO A 90 5.85 38.32 -35.72
N ASN A 91 6.42 37.40 -36.52
CA ASN A 91 5.74 36.70 -37.62
C ASN A 91 6.59 35.49 -38.09
N SER A 92 6.07 34.67 -39.01
CA SER A 92 6.73 33.44 -39.49
C SER A 92 7.86 33.64 -40.52
N HIS A 93 8.10 34.87 -40.99
CA HIS A 93 9.06 35.18 -42.06
C HIS A 93 10.35 35.85 -41.54
N VAL A 94 10.57 35.82 -40.23
CA VAL A 94 11.76 36.38 -39.59
C VAL A 94 12.56 35.30 -38.88
N ASP A 95 13.84 35.61 -38.64
CA ASP A 95 14.68 34.79 -37.77
C ASP A 95 14.26 35.00 -36.31
N ALA A 96 13.68 33.95 -35.71
CA ALA A 96 13.13 34.02 -34.36
C ALA A 96 14.20 34.28 -33.28
N ALA A 97 15.44 33.84 -33.50
CA ALA A 97 16.52 34.01 -32.52
C ALA A 97 16.88 35.50 -32.30
N TYR A 98 16.69 36.34 -33.32
CA TYR A 98 17.03 37.77 -33.25
C TYR A 98 15.81 38.70 -33.26
N GLN A 99 14.78 38.37 -34.05
CA GLN A 99 13.59 39.22 -34.22
C GLN A 99 12.47 38.88 -33.24
N GLY A 100 12.46 37.65 -32.70
CA GLY A 100 11.67 37.30 -31.52
C GLY A 100 12.35 37.69 -30.22
N MET A 101 11.72 37.38 -29.08
CA MET A 101 12.39 37.51 -27.78
C MET A 101 13.64 36.66 -27.73
N CYS A 102 13.53 35.41 -28.16
CA CYS A 102 14.64 34.48 -28.34
C CYS A 102 14.19 33.24 -29.10
N GLU A 103 15.15 32.37 -29.42
CA GLU A 103 14.90 30.99 -29.79
C GLU A 103 15.45 30.07 -28.70
N LEU A 104 14.68 29.07 -28.29
CA LEU A 104 15.19 27.96 -27.49
C LEU A 104 15.67 26.86 -28.43
N GLN A 105 16.94 26.48 -28.33
CA GLN A 105 17.53 25.52 -29.26
C GLN A 105 16.92 24.13 -29.09
N LEU A 106 16.63 23.43 -30.19
CA LEU A 106 16.26 22.01 -30.22
C LEU A 106 17.21 21.25 -31.15
N LEU A 107 18.13 20.46 -30.61
CA LEU A 107 19.23 19.86 -31.38
C LEU A 107 19.49 18.41 -30.96
N ASP A 108 19.82 17.54 -31.91
CA ASP A 108 20.62 16.34 -31.60
C ASP A 108 22.05 16.77 -31.29
N ASP A 109 22.25 17.44 -30.15
CA ASP A 109 23.55 17.95 -29.70
C ASP A 109 24.56 16.83 -29.34
N GLY A 110 24.08 15.58 -29.31
CA GLY A 110 24.86 14.35 -29.33
C GLY A 110 25.39 13.94 -30.71
N GLY A 111 24.86 14.53 -31.78
CA GLY A 111 25.07 14.10 -33.15
C GLY A 111 26.51 14.28 -33.67
N SER A 112 26.91 13.39 -34.57
CA SER A 112 28.24 13.43 -35.21
C SER A 112 28.49 14.68 -36.05
N ALA A 113 27.43 15.33 -36.56
CA ALA A 113 27.54 16.59 -37.28
C ALA A 113 28.15 17.70 -36.40
N TYR A 114 27.83 17.69 -35.12
CA TYR A 114 28.19 18.73 -34.14
C TYR A 114 29.46 18.42 -33.35
N TYR A 115 30.20 17.40 -33.78
CA TYR A 115 31.35 16.88 -33.08
C TYR A 115 32.58 16.80 -33.99
N ASP A 116 33.73 17.21 -33.47
CA ASP A 116 35.03 17.07 -34.10
C ASP A 116 35.75 15.86 -33.48
N ALA A 117 35.69 14.73 -34.20
CA ALA A 117 36.27 13.46 -33.74
C ALA A 117 37.80 13.51 -33.62
N GLU A 118 38.46 14.35 -34.43
CA GLU A 118 39.92 14.48 -34.42
C GLU A 118 40.39 15.28 -33.21
N LYS A 119 39.80 16.47 -32.99
CA LYS A 119 40.17 17.37 -31.89
C LYS A 119 39.65 16.94 -30.54
N LYS A 120 38.83 15.92 -30.56
CA LYS A 120 38.11 15.45 -29.42
C LYS A 120 37.25 16.52 -28.72
N ALA A 121 36.50 17.29 -29.49
CA ALA A 121 35.67 18.37 -28.95
C ALA A 121 34.34 18.57 -29.69
N ASP A 122 33.34 19.12 -28.99
CA ASP A 122 32.12 19.61 -29.62
C ASP A 122 32.42 20.86 -30.47
N LYS A 123 31.74 20.99 -31.61
CA LYS A 123 31.79 22.18 -32.49
C LYS A 123 30.86 23.30 -32.00
N LEU A 124 29.95 22.96 -31.09
CA LEU A 124 28.91 23.84 -30.57
C LEU A 124 29.50 24.84 -29.56
N LYS A 125 28.96 26.05 -29.58
CA LYS A 125 29.13 27.03 -28.50
C LYS A 125 28.20 26.68 -27.33
N PRO A 126 28.53 27.11 -26.09
CA PRO A 126 27.71 26.79 -24.92
C PRO A 126 26.21 27.13 -25.05
N TYR A 127 25.86 28.17 -25.81
CA TYR A 127 24.47 28.60 -26.05
C TYR A 127 23.78 27.90 -27.24
N GLN A 128 24.38 26.86 -27.82
CA GLN A 128 23.84 26.11 -28.97
C GLN A 128 23.41 24.69 -28.63
N TYR A 129 23.38 24.33 -27.35
CA TYR A 129 22.88 23.03 -26.89
C TYR A 129 21.38 23.11 -26.63
N THR A 130 20.69 21.98 -26.67
CA THR A 130 19.23 21.97 -26.51
C THR A 130 18.78 22.63 -25.21
N GLY A 131 17.69 23.38 -25.30
CA GLY A 131 17.12 24.19 -24.22
C GLY A 131 17.89 25.48 -23.92
N SER A 132 19.04 25.73 -24.54
CA SER A 132 19.72 27.03 -24.43
C SER A 132 18.84 28.13 -25.01
N ILE A 133 18.91 29.33 -24.41
CA ILE A 133 18.44 30.54 -25.06
C ILE A 133 19.52 30.91 -26.09
N TYR A 134 19.23 30.67 -27.38
CA TYR A 134 20.22 30.74 -28.44
C TYR A 134 20.95 32.08 -28.46
N GLY A 135 22.27 32.03 -28.39
CA GLY A 135 23.15 33.20 -28.38
C GLY A 135 23.23 33.95 -27.06
N ILE A 136 22.41 33.59 -26.06
CA ILE A 136 22.21 34.38 -24.83
C ILE A 136 22.55 33.60 -23.56
N VAL A 137 21.85 32.49 -23.28
CA VAL A 137 22.00 31.75 -22.01
C VAL A 137 22.24 30.27 -22.32
N PRO A 138 23.40 29.70 -21.92
CA PRO A 138 23.71 28.29 -22.13
C PRO A 138 22.85 27.37 -21.25
N SER A 139 22.48 26.21 -21.77
CA SER A 139 21.88 25.14 -20.96
C SER A 139 22.93 24.38 -20.13
N ARG A 140 22.48 23.88 -18.99
CA ARG A 140 23.21 23.03 -18.05
C ARG A 140 23.49 21.67 -18.69
N ARG A 141 24.66 21.09 -18.36
CA ARG A 141 25.16 19.83 -18.94
C ARG A 141 25.90 18.92 -17.94
N ASP A 142 25.50 18.95 -16.68
CA ASP A 142 26.18 18.29 -15.55
C ASP A 142 25.72 16.82 -15.29
N ASN A 143 24.96 16.21 -16.20
CA ASN A 143 24.27 14.93 -15.99
C ASN A 143 25.08 13.65 -16.30
N PHE A 144 26.40 13.65 -16.05
CA PHE A 144 27.30 12.55 -16.45
C PHE A 144 26.90 11.16 -15.93
N ASP A 145 26.31 11.10 -14.73
CA ASP A 145 25.93 9.86 -14.05
C ASP A 145 24.43 9.51 -14.21
N LYS A 146 23.65 10.35 -14.89
CA LYS A 146 22.21 10.13 -15.12
C LYS A 146 22.01 9.41 -16.45
N GLN A 147 21.05 8.48 -16.54
CA GLN A 147 20.76 7.76 -17.78
C GLN A 147 20.11 8.69 -18.79
N ILE A 148 20.95 9.41 -19.52
CA ILE A 148 20.54 10.15 -20.70
C ILE A 148 21.28 9.54 -21.87
N TRP A 149 20.49 9.00 -22.78
CA TRP A 149 20.97 8.14 -23.84
C TRP A 149 21.77 8.95 -24.84
N GLY A 150 23.02 8.54 -25.10
CA GLY A 150 23.77 8.97 -26.29
C GLY A 150 25.08 9.71 -26.00
N LYS A 151 26.08 8.99 -25.48
CA LYS A 151 27.53 9.06 -25.80
C LYS A 151 28.26 8.13 -24.82
N GLU A 152 29.25 7.38 -25.30
CA GLU A 152 30.12 6.57 -24.43
C GLU A 152 30.93 7.47 -23.47
N LYS A 153 31.41 6.90 -22.36
CA LYS A 153 32.09 7.56 -21.21
C LYS A 153 33.30 8.46 -21.51
N ASN A 154 33.69 8.61 -22.76
CA ASN A 154 34.84 9.41 -23.15
C ASN A 154 34.35 10.56 -24.04
N PHE A 155 34.12 11.76 -23.46
CA PHE A 155 34.46 13.05 -24.09
C PHE A 155 34.10 14.31 -23.27
N THR A 156 34.59 15.45 -23.77
CA THR A 156 34.87 16.75 -23.14
C THR A 156 33.70 17.51 -22.52
N GLY A 157 33.29 17.09 -21.31
CA GLY A 157 32.93 18.04 -20.24
C GLY A 157 31.45 18.36 -20.01
N GLY A 158 30.50 17.59 -20.55
CA GLY A 158 29.08 17.68 -20.16
C GLY A 158 28.17 16.64 -20.81
N GLY A 159 27.22 16.06 -20.08
CA GLY A 159 26.16 15.21 -20.62
C GLY A 159 25.14 16.00 -21.45
N SER A 160 24.47 15.36 -22.41
CA SER A 160 23.26 15.92 -23.06
C SER A 160 22.05 15.55 -22.22
N TYR A 161 21.07 16.44 -22.13
CA TYR A 161 19.75 16.17 -21.54
C TYR A 161 18.72 15.68 -22.58
N VAL A 162 19.07 15.74 -23.86
CA VAL A 162 18.28 15.20 -24.96
C VAL A 162 18.48 13.70 -25.05
N ARG A 163 17.40 12.97 -25.30
CA ARG A 163 17.47 11.53 -25.53
C ARG A 163 18.01 11.21 -26.92
N LYS A 164 18.49 9.97 -27.09
CA LYS A 164 18.92 9.43 -28.39
C LYS A 164 17.91 9.76 -29.49
N PRO A 165 18.39 10.07 -30.70
CA PRO A 165 17.52 10.19 -31.87
C PRO A 165 16.55 9.03 -32.02
N GLY A 166 15.31 9.34 -32.38
CA GLY A 166 14.22 8.37 -32.45
C GLY A 166 13.52 8.08 -31.11
N MET A 167 13.94 8.72 -30.01
CA MET A 167 13.21 8.72 -28.75
C MET A 167 12.53 10.07 -28.52
N TRP A 168 11.27 10.02 -28.09
CA TRP A 168 10.53 11.21 -27.71
C TRP A 168 11.15 11.85 -26.45
N ASN A 169 11.12 13.17 -26.40
CA ASN A 169 11.51 14.02 -25.28
C ASN A 169 10.30 14.80 -24.78
N PHE A 170 10.28 15.15 -23.50
CA PHE A 170 9.30 16.06 -22.93
C PHE A 170 9.99 17.36 -22.52
N GLU A 171 9.41 18.51 -22.91
CA GLU A 171 9.91 19.84 -22.56
C GLU A 171 8.79 20.68 -21.94
N GLU A 172 9.08 21.30 -20.79
CA GLU A 172 8.26 22.34 -20.17
C GLU A 172 9.05 23.66 -20.18
N VAL A 173 8.48 24.70 -20.78
CA VAL A 173 9.06 26.03 -20.90
C VAL A 173 8.16 27.01 -20.16
N LYS A 174 8.74 27.77 -19.22
CA LYS A 174 8.07 28.88 -18.55
C LYS A 174 8.65 30.19 -19.07
N VAL A 175 7.81 31.09 -19.57
CA VAL A 175 8.20 32.41 -20.08
C VAL A 175 7.36 33.47 -19.37
N ILE A 176 7.97 34.21 -18.44
CA ILE A 176 7.26 35.16 -17.56
C ILE A 176 8.05 36.46 -17.48
N GLY A 177 7.47 37.55 -17.97
CA GLY A 177 8.23 38.78 -18.20
C GLY A 177 9.41 38.49 -19.12
N SER A 178 10.62 38.77 -18.66
CA SER A 178 11.88 38.44 -19.34
C SER A 178 12.56 37.16 -18.83
N GLU A 179 11.99 36.52 -17.80
CA GLU A 179 12.53 35.30 -17.22
C GLU A 179 12.06 34.06 -17.98
N ILE A 180 13.00 33.14 -18.22
CA ILE A 180 12.76 31.88 -18.90
C ILE A 180 13.35 30.73 -18.08
N GLU A 181 12.53 29.70 -17.84
CA GLU A 181 12.98 28.39 -17.35
C GLU A 181 12.65 27.30 -18.37
N VAL A 182 13.62 26.43 -18.66
CA VAL A 182 13.46 25.26 -19.54
C VAL A 182 13.73 23.99 -18.75
N TYR A 183 12.73 23.12 -18.69
CA TYR A 183 12.82 21.79 -18.14
C TYR A 183 12.79 20.77 -19.28
N LEU A 184 13.83 19.94 -19.37
CA LEU A 184 13.91 18.88 -20.38
C LEU A 184 13.98 17.52 -19.67
N ASN A 185 13.04 16.64 -19.99
CA ASN A 185 12.94 15.30 -19.41
C ASN A 185 12.99 15.30 -17.86
N GLY A 186 12.41 16.34 -17.25
CA GLY A 186 12.30 16.53 -15.79
C GLY A 186 13.47 17.24 -15.11
N TYR A 187 14.46 17.65 -15.87
CA TYR A 187 15.61 18.40 -15.38
C TYR A 187 15.49 19.87 -15.74
N LEU A 188 15.66 20.77 -14.77
CA LEU A 188 15.86 22.19 -15.04
C LEU A 188 17.22 22.36 -15.72
N ILE A 189 17.21 22.68 -17.01
CA ILE A 189 18.44 22.82 -17.80
C ILE A 189 18.77 24.26 -18.13
N THR A 190 17.80 25.17 -18.15
CA THR A 190 18.05 26.58 -18.41
C THR A 190 17.23 27.43 -17.47
N LYS A 191 17.86 28.42 -16.84
CA LYS A 191 17.21 29.49 -16.08
C LYS A 191 17.93 30.79 -16.42
N GLY A 192 17.21 31.75 -16.99
CA GLY A 192 17.80 33.00 -17.44
C GLY A 192 16.81 34.16 -17.45
N ASP A 193 17.32 35.36 -17.28
CA ASP A 193 16.58 36.61 -17.44
C ASP A 193 17.20 37.39 -18.60
N VAL A 194 16.49 37.46 -19.73
CA VAL A 194 17.03 38.11 -20.93
C VAL A 194 17.13 39.63 -20.79
N SER A 195 16.47 40.23 -19.79
CA SER A 195 16.55 41.68 -19.53
C SER A 195 17.94 42.13 -19.05
N GLN A 196 18.80 41.17 -18.68
CA GLN A 196 20.20 41.42 -18.33
C GLN A 196 21.03 41.93 -19.52
N TRP A 197 20.52 41.79 -20.75
CA TRP A 197 21.19 42.21 -21.98
C TRP A 197 20.40 43.32 -22.68
N LYS A 198 21.11 44.23 -23.35
CA LYS A 198 20.50 45.28 -24.19
C LYS A 198 20.06 44.74 -25.54
N GLY A 199 20.75 43.74 -26.07
CA GLY A 199 20.51 43.17 -27.39
C GLY A 199 21.15 43.96 -28.53
N ASP A 200 22.11 44.84 -28.24
CA ASP A 200 22.80 45.70 -29.23
C ASP A 200 24.15 45.13 -29.71
N GLY A 201 24.41 43.85 -29.41
CA GLY A 201 25.69 43.17 -29.61
C GLY A 201 26.37 42.73 -28.31
N ASP A 202 25.75 43.02 -27.17
CA ASP A 202 26.27 42.70 -25.84
C ASP A 202 26.00 41.24 -25.40
N THR A 203 25.17 40.50 -26.13
CA THR A 203 24.91 39.07 -25.89
C THR A 203 26.16 38.21 -26.15
N PRO A 204 26.28 37.02 -25.53
CA PRO A 204 27.41 36.10 -25.72
C PRO A 204 27.75 35.70 -27.16
N ASP A 205 26.82 35.76 -28.10
CA ASP A 205 27.10 35.52 -29.53
C ASP A 205 27.62 36.76 -30.30
N GLY A 206 27.63 37.93 -29.65
CA GLY A 206 28.08 39.20 -30.20
C GLY A 206 27.15 39.79 -31.26
N LYS A 207 25.91 39.31 -31.40
CA LYS A 207 24.95 39.77 -32.42
C LYS A 207 23.89 40.69 -31.83
N LYS A 208 23.19 41.39 -32.72
CA LYS A 208 22.05 42.22 -32.33
C LYS A 208 20.80 41.35 -32.22
N HIS A 209 20.08 41.47 -31.10
CA HIS A 209 18.79 40.83 -30.84
C HIS A 209 17.71 41.92 -30.72
N PRO A 210 17.26 42.53 -31.83
CA PRO A 210 16.27 43.62 -31.79
C PRO A 210 14.93 43.22 -31.16
N GLY A 211 14.59 41.93 -31.14
CA GLY A 211 13.37 41.41 -30.53
C GLY A 211 13.50 41.04 -29.04
N LEU A 212 14.68 41.13 -28.43
CA LEU A 212 15.00 40.61 -27.09
C LEU A 212 13.99 41.00 -25.99
N HIS A 213 13.49 42.24 -26.05
CA HIS A 213 12.60 42.82 -25.04
C HIS A 213 11.12 42.74 -25.39
N ARG A 214 10.75 41.91 -26.37
CA ARG A 214 9.32 41.70 -26.72
C ARG A 214 8.58 41.07 -25.55
N THR A 215 7.51 41.74 -25.12
CA THR A 215 6.60 41.25 -24.08
C THR A 215 5.53 40.32 -24.62
N ARG A 216 5.30 40.33 -25.94
CA ARG A 216 4.32 39.47 -26.62
C ARG A 216 4.73 39.12 -28.05
N GLY A 217 4.32 37.95 -28.50
CA GLY A 217 4.44 37.53 -29.89
C GLY A 217 4.05 36.07 -30.05
N TYR A 218 4.20 35.54 -31.24
CA TYR A 218 3.85 34.16 -31.53
C TYR A 218 4.91 33.16 -31.04
N ILE A 219 4.50 31.90 -30.93
CA ILE A 219 5.41 30.77 -30.76
C ILE A 219 5.60 30.11 -32.13
N THR A 220 6.83 29.79 -32.52
CA THR A 220 7.15 29.15 -33.80
C THR A 220 8.11 27.99 -33.63
N PHE A 221 7.98 26.96 -34.45
CA PHE A 221 8.97 25.87 -34.53
C PHE A 221 9.92 26.15 -35.71
N CYS A 222 11.16 26.51 -35.43
CA CYS A 222 12.15 26.98 -36.39
C CYS A 222 12.75 25.81 -37.17
N GLY A 223 12.18 25.48 -38.32
CA GLY A 223 12.63 24.38 -39.16
C GLY A 223 13.97 24.66 -39.85
N HIS A 224 14.94 23.77 -39.63
CA HIS A 224 16.25 23.79 -40.33
C HIS A 224 16.40 22.60 -41.28
N GLY A 225 15.30 22.18 -41.93
CA GLY A 225 15.28 21.08 -42.91
C GLY A 225 15.33 19.66 -42.29
N SER A 226 15.31 19.55 -40.97
CA SER A 226 15.25 18.27 -40.25
C SER A 226 13.80 17.85 -40.00
N ASP A 227 13.50 16.55 -40.07
CA ASP A 227 12.18 15.98 -39.79
C ASP A 227 11.92 15.82 -38.27
N VAL A 228 12.04 16.93 -37.52
CA VAL A 228 11.69 16.96 -36.10
C VAL A 228 10.18 16.88 -35.96
N LYS A 229 9.68 16.02 -35.07
CA LYS A 229 8.24 15.84 -34.88
C LYS A 229 7.83 16.35 -33.51
N PHE A 230 6.69 17.01 -33.43
CA PHE A 230 6.13 17.54 -32.19
C PHE A 230 4.73 17.00 -31.95
N ARG A 231 4.36 16.75 -30.69
CA ARG A 231 3.00 16.37 -30.29
C ARG A 231 2.70 16.85 -28.87
N ASN A 232 1.47 16.65 -28.41
CA ASN A 232 1.02 16.98 -27.06
C ASN A 232 1.37 18.42 -26.63
N ILE A 233 1.31 19.35 -27.60
CA ILE A 233 1.66 20.76 -27.41
C ILE A 233 0.51 21.44 -26.69
N ARG A 234 0.78 21.94 -25.49
CA ARG A 234 -0.23 22.47 -24.57
C ARG A 234 0.30 23.70 -23.88
N ILE A 235 -0.53 24.73 -23.76
CA ILE A 235 -0.13 26.01 -23.17
C ILE A 235 -1.10 26.44 -22.07
N LYS A 236 -0.54 27.03 -21.02
CA LYS A 236 -1.25 27.74 -19.97
C LYS A 236 -0.84 29.20 -20.03
N GLU A 237 -1.75 30.06 -20.46
CA GLU A 237 -1.57 31.51 -20.38
C GLU A 237 -1.63 31.97 -18.92
N LEU A 238 -0.82 32.97 -18.60
CA LEU A 238 -0.73 33.53 -17.26
C LEU A 238 -1.03 35.03 -17.29
N PRO A 239 -1.50 35.62 -16.17
CA PRO A 239 -1.68 37.06 -16.06
C PRO A 239 -0.41 37.85 -16.39
N ASP A 240 -0.57 39.08 -16.89
CA ASP A 240 0.56 39.96 -17.24
C ASP A 240 1.44 40.31 -16.03
N ASP A 241 0.87 40.33 -14.82
CA ASP A 241 1.54 40.61 -13.56
C ASP A 241 2.10 39.35 -12.86
N ALA A 242 1.99 38.18 -13.49
CA ALA A 242 2.54 36.94 -12.97
C ALA A 242 4.07 37.05 -12.77
N LYS A 243 4.56 36.41 -11.71
CA LYS A 243 6.00 36.32 -11.40
C LYS A 243 6.44 34.87 -11.40
N MET A 244 7.70 34.62 -11.76
CA MET A 244 8.25 33.25 -11.83
C MET A 244 8.06 32.48 -10.50
N GLY A 245 8.26 33.14 -9.36
CA GLY A 245 7.99 32.56 -8.03
C GLY A 245 6.51 32.27 -7.74
N ASP A 246 5.59 33.03 -8.34
CA ASP A 246 4.13 32.97 -8.10
C ASP A 246 3.41 31.94 -9.00
N ILE A 247 4.14 31.31 -9.91
CA ILE A 247 3.62 30.22 -10.78
C ILE A 247 3.93 28.85 -10.19
N CYS A 248 4.73 28.86 -9.12
CA CYS A 248 5.10 27.72 -8.31
C CYS A 248 4.66 27.78 -6.83
N PRO A 249 3.66 28.57 -6.36
CA PRO A 249 2.98 28.20 -5.15
C PRO A 249 2.26 26.91 -5.50
N THR A 250 2.60 25.84 -4.79
CA THR A 250 1.78 24.66 -4.71
C THR A 250 0.32 25.10 -4.73
N GLN A 251 -0.52 24.49 -5.57
CA GLN A 251 -1.96 24.50 -5.29
C GLN A 251 -2.11 23.71 -3.98
N ARG A 252 -1.77 24.37 -2.86
CA ARG A 252 -1.81 23.82 -1.52
C ARG A 252 -3.27 23.64 -1.24
N MET A 253 -3.65 22.41 -1.04
CA MET A 253 -4.99 22.10 -0.66
C MET A 253 -5.05 22.04 0.85
N ALA A 254 -6.14 22.54 1.41
CA ALA A 254 -6.39 22.37 2.83
C ALA A 254 -6.41 20.88 3.13
N CYS A 255 -5.62 20.46 4.12
CA CYS A 255 -5.64 19.10 4.62
C CYS A 255 -7.10 18.72 4.98
N PRO A 256 -7.65 17.61 4.44
CA PRO A 256 -9.01 17.21 4.74
C PRO A 256 -9.18 16.95 6.24
N LYS A 257 -10.40 17.17 6.75
CA LYS A 257 -10.71 16.98 8.19
C LYS A 257 -10.37 15.54 8.62
N GLY A 258 -9.59 15.42 9.70
CA GLY A 258 -9.18 14.13 10.25
C GLY A 258 -7.98 13.48 9.56
N PHE A 259 -7.34 14.17 8.61
CA PHE A 259 -6.05 13.75 8.04
C PHE A 259 -4.89 14.53 8.67
N ALA A 260 -3.72 13.91 8.67
CA ALA A 260 -2.44 14.56 8.91
C ALA A 260 -1.79 14.94 7.58
N ALA A 261 -1.20 16.14 7.52
CA ALA A 261 -0.39 16.58 6.39
C ALA A 261 1.02 16.03 6.52
N TYR A 262 1.37 15.08 5.65
CA TYR A 262 2.72 14.53 5.54
C TYR A 262 3.59 15.35 4.60
N PHE A 263 2.96 16.05 3.66
CA PHE A 263 3.62 17.04 2.83
C PHE A 263 2.58 17.97 2.19
N ASP A 264 2.53 19.24 2.60
CA ASP A 264 1.69 20.28 1.98
C ASP A 264 2.50 21.41 1.32
N GLY A 265 3.81 21.22 1.26
CA GLY A 265 4.76 22.08 0.57
C GLY A 265 5.65 22.90 1.48
N ASP A 266 5.65 22.64 2.79
CA ASP A 266 6.69 23.11 3.69
C ASP A 266 8.00 22.30 3.49
N GLU A 267 9.13 22.99 3.50
CA GLU A 267 10.44 22.34 3.40
C GLU A 267 10.77 21.53 4.66
N SER A 268 10.22 21.91 5.82
CA SER A 268 10.42 21.17 7.07
C SER A 268 9.74 19.80 7.07
N ASP A 269 8.70 19.60 6.25
CA ASP A 269 7.94 18.34 6.19
C ASP A 269 8.84 17.16 5.78
N LEU A 270 9.79 17.38 4.87
CA LEU A 270 10.68 16.33 4.36
C LEU A 270 11.49 15.68 5.50
N PRO A 271 12.33 16.41 6.27
CA PRO A 271 13.04 15.81 7.39
C PRO A 271 12.14 15.51 8.58
N GLU A 272 10.95 16.09 8.72
CA GLU A 272 10.03 15.83 9.83
C GLU A 272 9.31 14.48 9.70
N PHE A 273 8.64 14.25 8.57
CA PHE A 273 7.75 13.10 8.38
C PHE A 273 8.36 11.97 7.58
N TRP A 274 9.47 12.22 6.86
CA TRP A 274 10.02 11.25 5.92
C TRP A 274 11.44 10.81 6.26
N LYS A 275 11.74 9.56 5.91
CA LYS A 275 13.05 8.91 6.07
C LYS A 275 13.41 8.17 4.78
N GLY A 276 14.69 7.94 4.53
CA GLY A 276 15.10 7.13 3.37
C GLY A 276 14.86 5.63 3.58
N VAL A 277 14.81 4.86 2.49
CA VAL A 277 14.79 3.39 2.49
C VAL A 277 15.97 2.84 1.68
N THR A 278 16.99 2.34 2.37
CA THR A 278 18.18 1.79 1.71
C THR A 278 17.95 0.36 1.21
N THR A 279 18.44 0.07 0.01
CA THR A 279 18.50 -1.29 -0.53
C THR A 279 19.77 -2.04 -0.10
N GLU A 280 20.69 -1.38 0.61
CA GLU A 280 21.88 -2.03 1.15
C GLU A 280 21.50 -3.15 2.10
N GLU A 281 22.19 -4.29 1.99
CA GLU A 281 21.87 -5.49 2.76
C GLU A 281 20.39 -5.93 2.68
N ARG A 282 19.67 -5.50 1.62
CA ARG A 282 18.22 -5.68 1.44
C ARG A 282 17.34 -5.07 2.54
N PHE A 283 17.77 -3.93 3.12
CA PHE A 283 16.98 -3.21 4.11
C PHE A 283 15.72 -2.52 3.56
N ASP A 284 15.45 -2.65 2.25
CA ASP A 284 14.19 -2.34 1.58
C ASP A 284 13.10 -3.39 1.89
N SER A 285 13.48 -4.58 2.34
CA SER A 285 12.54 -5.62 2.78
C SER A 285 12.11 -5.43 4.24
N PRO A 286 10.79 -5.37 4.54
CA PRO A 286 10.29 -5.40 5.91
C PRO A 286 10.74 -6.62 6.72
N ILE A 287 10.90 -7.79 6.08
CA ILE A 287 11.35 -9.02 6.74
C ILE A 287 12.74 -8.82 7.36
N VAL A 288 13.64 -8.17 6.60
CA VAL A 288 15.01 -7.88 7.04
C VAL A 288 15.00 -6.82 8.14
N ARG A 289 14.24 -5.72 7.96
CA ARG A 289 14.14 -4.64 8.95
C ARG A 289 13.61 -5.11 10.31
N GLN A 290 12.57 -5.94 10.30
CA GLN A 290 11.93 -6.46 11.51
C GLN A 290 12.83 -7.47 12.25
N ALA A 291 13.63 -8.25 11.52
CA ALA A 291 14.58 -9.20 12.11
C ALA A 291 15.86 -8.54 12.67
N ALA A 292 16.19 -7.33 12.23
CA ALA A 292 17.41 -6.63 12.64
C ALA A 292 17.38 -6.16 14.11
N THR A 293 18.56 -5.94 14.70
CA THR A 293 18.67 -5.29 16.02
C THR A 293 18.39 -3.79 15.94
N SER A 294 18.16 -3.14 17.08
CA SER A 294 18.02 -1.68 17.17
C SER A 294 19.23 -0.94 16.61
N GLU A 295 20.44 -1.43 16.91
CA GLU A 295 21.70 -0.81 16.48
C GLU A 295 21.85 -0.90 14.97
N LYS A 296 21.58 -2.08 14.39
CA LYS A 296 21.67 -2.27 12.94
C LYS A 296 20.62 -1.46 12.19
N ARG A 297 19.39 -1.35 12.72
CA ARG A 297 18.37 -0.45 12.15
C ARG A 297 18.83 1.00 12.15
N ALA A 298 19.42 1.48 13.25
CA ALA A 298 19.91 2.86 13.34
C ALA A 298 21.10 3.13 12.39
N GLU A 299 21.99 2.15 12.20
CA GLU A 299 23.08 2.21 11.22
C GLU A 299 22.53 2.36 9.79
N MET A 300 21.64 1.45 9.39
CA MET A 300 21.04 1.45 8.05
C MET A 300 20.19 2.68 7.78
N GLN A 301 19.50 3.20 8.79
CA GLN A 301 18.73 4.44 8.65
C GLN A 301 19.62 5.64 8.31
N LYS A 302 20.85 5.72 8.84
CA LYS A 302 21.78 6.81 8.50
C LYS A 302 22.21 6.76 7.03
N ILE A 303 22.42 5.56 6.50
CA ILE A 303 22.76 5.36 5.07
C ILE A 303 21.56 5.78 4.21
N ALA A 304 20.38 5.34 4.59
CA ALA A 304 19.15 5.65 3.89
C ALA A 304 18.84 7.16 3.88
N ASP A 305 18.96 7.82 5.04
CA ASP A 305 18.71 9.26 5.18
C ASP A 305 19.76 10.11 4.46
N LYS A 306 21.01 9.64 4.38
CA LYS A 306 22.02 10.30 3.54
C LYS A 306 21.60 10.27 2.07
N GLY A 307 21.15 9.11 1.56
CA GLY A 307 20.65 9.00 0.19
C GLY A 307 19.39 9.82 -0.06
N ARG A 308 18.52 9.98 0.96
CA ARG A 308 17.41 10.93 0.93
C ARG A 308 17.92 12.35 0.74
N ASP A 309 18.80 12.82 1.61
CA ASP A 309 19.26 14.22 1.62
C ASP A 309 20.02 14.59 0.32
N GLU A 310 20.65 13.61 -0.32
CA GLU A 310 21.36 13.79 -1.59
C GLU A 310 20.43 13.88 -2.81
N HIS A 311 19.25 13.23 -2.80
CA HIS A 311 18.45 13.01 -4.02
C HIS A 311 16.95 13.36 -3.92
N TRP A 312 16.46 13.60 -2.71
CA TRP A 312 15.12 14.11 -2.45
C TRP A 312 15.22 15.53 -1.92
N HIS A 313 14.47 16.42 -2.56
CA HIS A 313 14.51 17.84 -2.27
C HIS A 313 13.10 18.41 -2.20
N VAL A 314 12.96 19.59 -1.62
CA VAL A 314 11.77 20.40 -1.84
C VAL A 314 12.11 21.43 -2.90
N ARG A 315 11.35 21.41 -4.00
CA ARG A 315 11.51 22.31 -5.14
C ARG A 315 10.15 22.89 -5.47
N ASN A 316 10.03 24.21 -5.42
CA ASN A 316 8.79 24.90 -5.75
C ASN A 316 7.60 24.43 -4.90
N GLY A 317 7.85 24.19 -3.61
CA GLY A 317 6.88 23.63 -2.68
C GLY A 317 6.46 22.19 -2.96
N ASN A 318 7.11 21.49 -3.89
CA ASN A 318 6.84 20.07 -4.17
C ASN A 318 8.00 19.22 -3.68
N LEU A 319 7.69 18.05 -3.15
CA LEU A 319 8.68 17.03 -2.89
C LEU A 319 9.15 16.48 -4.23
N TYR A 320 10.45 16.55 -4.50
CA TYR A 320 11.05 16.27 -5.80
C TYR A 320 12.14 15.21 -5.65
N PHE A 321 12.00 14.14 -6.42
CA PHE A 321 13.07 13.18 -6.64
C PHE A 321 13.84 13.55 -7.91
N ASP A 322 15.16 13.62 -7.81
CA ASP A 322 16.02 14.16 -8.86
C ASP A 322 16.31 13.18 -10.03
N GLY A 323 15.75 11.98 -9.98
CA GLY A 323 15.91 10.94 -10.99
C GLY A 323 17.22 10.12 -10.87
N TYR A 324 17.96 10.22 -9.76
CA TYR A 324 19.21 9.47 -9.60
C TYR A 324 19.02 7.95 -9.65
N ARG A 325 19.82 7.25 -10.48
CA ARG A 325 19.75 5.78 -10.58
C ARG A 325 20.48 5.11 -9.43
N GLY A 326 19.79 4.19 -8.76
CA GLY A 326 20.29 3.63 -7.50
C GLY A 326 20.02 4.53 -6.30
N GLY A 327 19.19 5.56 -6.45
CA GLY A 327 18.63 6.30 -5.33
C GLY A 327 17.78 5.42 -4.42
N TYR A 328 17.39 5.99 -3.28
CA TYR A 328 16.57 5.32 -2.27
C TYR A 328 15.17 5.89 -2.24
N SER A 329 14.18 5.01 -2.04
CA SER A 329 12.78 5.42 -1.87
C SER A 329 12.62 6.25 -0.61
N LEU A 330 11.58 7.06 -0.57
CA LEU A 330 11.22 7.84 0.60
C LEU A 330 10.09 7.14 1.35
N ALA A 331 10.21 6.98 2.67
CA ALA A 331 9.19 6.35 3.49
C ALA A 331 8.66 7.26 4.60
N THR A 332 7.40 7.07 4.98
CA THR A 332 6.87 7.66 6.21
C THR A 332 7.69 7.19 7.40
N LYS A 333 7.97 8.09 8.35
CA LYS A 333 8.61 7.70 9.62
C LYS A 333 7.72 6.82 10.48
N GLU A 334 6.42 7.11 10.44
CA GLU A 334 5.37 6.34 11.10
C GLU A 334 4.96 5.14 10.26
N ASP A 335 4.68 4.03 10.94
CA ASP A 335 4.16 2.82 10.33
C ASP A 335 2.63 2.79 10.39
N TYR A 336 2.01 2.34 9.31
CA TYR A 336 0.56 2.36 9.13
C TYR A 336 -0.05 0.97 9.07
N GLU A 337 -1.20 0.83 9.71
CA GLU A 337 -2.07 -0.33 9.62
C GLU A 337 -3.16 -0.05 8.57
N ASP A 338 -4.43 0.07 8.97
CA ASP A 338 -5.50 0.49 8.07
C ASP A 338 -5.43 2.00 7.91
N PHE A 339 -5.41 2.48 6.66
CA PHE A 339 -5.25 3.89 6.38
C PHE A 339 -6.02 4.33 5.15
N GLU A 340 -6.22 5.63 5.08
CA GLU A 340 -6.68 6.33 3.91
C GLU A 340 -5.68 7.44 3.57
N MET A 341 -5.36 7.55 2.30
CA MET A 341 -4.33 8.45 1.79
C MET A 341 -4.82 9.20 0.57
N TRP A 342 -4.52 10.50 0.54
CA TRP A 342 -4.52 11.33 -0.67
C TRP A 342 -3.08 11.65 -1.03
N ALA A 343 -2.78 11.61 -2.32
CA ALA A 343 -1.47 12.02 -2.82
C ALA A 343 -1.58 12.59 -4.22
N ASP A 344 -1.03 13.78 -4.42
CA ASP A 344 -0.84 14.33 -5.75
C ASP A 344 0.56 14.00 -6.24
N TRP A 345 0.66 13.57 -7.48
CA TRP A 345 1.93 13.21 -8.10
C TRP A 345 1.96 13.63 -9.56
N ARG A 346 3.17 13.83 -10.08
CA ARG A 346 3.41 13.92 -11.52
C ARG A 346 4.74 13.33 -11.91
N ILE A 347 4.78 12.75 -13.10
CA ILE A 347 6.01 12.33 -13.77
C ILE A 347 6.44 13.42 -14.74
N MET A 348 7.75 13.59 -14.87
CA MET A 348 8.34 14.67 -15.69
C MET A 348 9.04 14.14 -16.95
N SER A 349 8.77 12.88 -17.29
CA SER A 349 9.47 12.09 -18.30
C SER A 349 8.46 11.14 -18.93
N ILE A 350 8.48 11.00 -20.25
CA ILE A 350 7.59 10.04 -20.97
C ILE A 350 8.00 8.57 -20.77
N THR A 351 9.10 8.33 -20.07
CA THR A 351 9.49 7.01 -19.58
C THR A 351 9.36 6.91 -18.06
N GLY A 352 8.67 7.88 -17.44
CA GLY A 352 8.53 7.93 -15.99
C GLY A 352 7.97 6.63 -15.46
N ASP A 353 8.58 6.15 -14.38
CA ASP A 353 8.21 4.97 -13.62
C ASP A 353 8.43 5.27 -12.14
N SER A 354 7.44 4.93 -11.31
CA SER A 354 7.41 5.12 -9.87
C SER A 354 6.23 4.33 -9.29
N GLY A 355 5.86 4.61 -8.05
CA GLY A 355 4.72 4.00 -7.41
C GLY A 355 4.63 4.32 -5.92
N LEU A 356 3.54 3.89 -5.32
CA LEU A 356 3.38 3.84 -3.87
C LEU A 356 3.58 2.41 -3.38
N TYR A 357 4.42 2.23 -2.36
CA TYR A 357 4.49 0.96 -1.63
C TYR A 357 3.60 1.08 -0.41
N LEU A 358 2.73 0.10 -0.22
CA LEU A 358 1.80 0.07 0.91
C LEU A 358 2.34 -0.94 1.92
N ARG A 359 2.62 -0.49 3.14
CA ARG A 359 3.23 -1.28 4.21
C ARG A 359 4.54 -1.96 3.75
N GLY A 360 5.42 -1.14 3.17
CA GLY A 360 6.74 -1.55 2.66
C GLY A 360 6.71 -2.58 1.54
N SER A 361 5.58 -2.76 0.85
CA SER A 361 5.42 -3.75 -0.22
C SER A 361 5.02 -3.11 -1.56
N PRO A 362 5.72 -3.44 -2.67
CA PRO A 362 5.46 -2.87 -3.99
C PRO A 362 4.28 -3.55 -4.72
N GLN A 363 3.51 -2.89 -5.58
CA GLN A 363 3.36 -1.44 -5.72
C GLN A 363 1.98 -1.08 -6.30
N VAL A 364 1.42 0.05 -5.86
CA VAL A 364 0.45 0.84 -6.63
C VAL A 364 1.26 1.59 -7.68
N GLN A 365 1.17 1.16 -8.94
CA GLN A 365 2.04 1.62 -10.03
C GLN A 365 1.81 3.09 -10.40
N ILE A 366 2.89 3.79 -10.76
CA ILE A 366 2.86 5.06 -11.50
C ILE A 366 3.74 4.92 -12.76
N TRP A 367 3.22 5.25 -13.93
CA TRP A 367 4.02 5.38 -15.15
C TRP A 367 3.35 6.30 -16.19
N ASP A 368 4.00 6.49 -17.33
CA ASP A 368 3.36 7.11 -18.50
C ASP A 368 2.48 6.09 -19.27
N ALA A 369 1.20 6.01 -18.93
CA ALA A 369 0.25 5.10 -19.58
C ALA A 369 0.01 5.39 -21.08
N HIS A 370 0.25 6.64 -21.53
CA HIS A 370 -0.02 7.08 -22.90
C HIS A 370 1.10 6.67 -23.85
N ASN A 371 2.33 6.51 -23.33
CA ASN A 371 3.52 6.13 -24.11
C ASN A 371 4.11 4.76 -23.75
N GLN A 372 3.74 4.17 -22.61
CA GLN A 372 4.27 2.91 -22.13
C GLN A 372 3.15 1.90 -21.86
N TRP A 373 3.27 0.71 -22.48
CA TRP A 373 2.45 -0.49 -22.26
C TRP A 373 0.93 -0.37 -22.50
N HIS A 374 0.38 0.85 -22.59
CA HIS A 374 -1.06 1.13 -22.67
C HIS A 374 -1.86 0.47 -21.53
N ILE A 375 -1.33 0.58 -20.31
CA ILE A 375 -1.97 0.14 -19.07
C ILE A 375 -2.02 1.36 -18.14
N GLY A 376 -3.10 1.57 -17.39
CA GLY A 376 -3.23 2.72 -16.49
C GLY A 376 -2.37 2.62 -15.22
N SER A 377 -2.03 3.75 -14.62
CA SER A 377 -1.46 3.80 -13.27
C SER A 377 -2.49 3.42 -12.20
N GLY A 378 -2.02 3.10 -11.00
CA GLY A 378 -2.83 2.71 -9.85
C GLY A 378 -2.97 1.20 -9.64
N GLY A 379 -2.63 0.38 -10.65
CA GLY A 379 -2.69 -1.09 -10.53
C GLY A 379 -1.73 -1.67 -9.51
N LEU A 380 -2.12 -2.77 -8.86
CA LEU A 380 -1.29 -3.55 -7.92
C LEU A 380 -0.32 -4.47 -8.68
N TYR A 381 0.62 -3.87 -9.42
CA TYR A 381 1.34 -4.50 -10.55
C TYR A 381 2.03 -5.82 -10.21
N ASN A 382 2.47 -6.00 -8.97
CA ASN A 382 3.19 -7.19 -8.51
C ASN A 382 2.29 -8.33 -8.00
N ASN A 383 0.97 -8.21 -8.03
CA ASN A 383 0.08 -9.33 -7.72
C ASN A 383 0.21 -10.44 -8.78
N GLN A 384 0.23 -11.70 -8.36
CA GLN A 384 0.29 -12.87 -9.25
C GLN A 384 -1.03 -13.63 -9.32
N LYS A 385 -1.74 -13.75 -8.20
CA LYS A 385 -3.01 -14.48 -8.07
C LYS A 385 -4.20 -13.53 -8.17
N ASN A 386 -4.05 -12.33 -7.60
CA ASN A 386 -5.07 -11.29 -7.61
C ASN A 386 -4.88 -10.34 -8.81
N PRO A 387 -5.90 -9.56 -9.20
CA PRO A 387 -5.75 -8.55 -10.25
C PRO A 387 -4.56 -7.60 -9.99
N SER A 388 -3.77 -7.36 -11.04
CA SER A 388 -2.57 -6.52 -10.97
C SER A 388 -2.64 -5.24 -11.82
N LYS A 389 -3.47 -5.23 -12.87
CA LYS A 389 -3.62 -4.08 -13.76
C LYS A 389 -4.73 -3.15 -13.27
N ALA A 390 -4.58 -1.85 -13.53
CA ALA A 390 -5.64 -0.87 -13.35
C ALA A 390 -6.86 -1.22 -14.22
N LEU A 391 -8.06 -0.90 -13.73
CA LEU A 391 -9.33 -1.13 -14.43
C LEU A 391 -9.48 -0.24 -15.68
N THR A 392 -8.88 0.95 -15.67
CA THR A 392 -8.92 1.92 -16.77
C THR A 392 -7.66 2.79 -16.79
N ILE A 393 -7.39 3.46 -17.90
CA ILE A 393 -6.38 4.53 -18.00
C ILE A 393 -7.05 5.84 -17.58
N ALA A 394 -6.80 6.25 -16.34
CA ALA A 394 -7.27 7.53 -15.79
C ALA A 394 -6.16 8.58 -15.69
N ASP A 395 -4.95 8.24 -16.13
CA ASP A 395 -3.76 9.07 -16.12
C ASP A 395 -3.92 10.37 -16.93
N ARG A 396 -3.47 11.48 -16.35
CA ARG A 396 -3.20 12.71 -17.08
C ARG A 396 -1.89 12.59 -17.88
N GLN A 397 -1.69 13.49 -18.83
CA GLN A 397 -0.49 13.50 -19.65
C GLN A 397 0.75 13.86 -18.81
N VAL A 398 1.94 13.52 -19.32
CA VAL A 398 3.21 13.86 -18.66
C VAL A 398 3.30 15.36 -18.35
N GLY A 399 3.84 15.68 -17.18
CA GLY A 399 3.92 17.03 -16.62
C GLY A 399 2.66 17.49 -15.85
N ASP A 400 1.50 16.86 -16.08
CA ASP A 400 0.27 17.20 -15.38
C ASP A 400 0.17 16.46 -14.04
N TRP A 401 -0.46 17.12 -13.06
CA TRP A 401 -0.75 16.49 -11.77
C TRP A 401 -1.87 15.45 -11.88
N ASN A 402 -1.61 14.33 -11.24
CA ASN A 402 -2.54 13.24 -10.98
C ASN A 402 -2.84 13.19 -9.49
N ARG A 403 -4.04 12.70 -9.13
CA ARG A 403 -4.46 12.51 -7.74
C ARG A 403 -4.80 11.06 -7.47
N PHE A 404 -4.13 10.47 -6.50
CA PHE A 404 -4.56 9.22 -5.88
C PHE A 404 -5.44 9.47 -4.67
N HIS A 405 -6.45 8.61 -4.53
CA HIS A 405 -7.13 8.30 -3.28
C HIS A 405 -6.95 6.82 -3.02
N VAL A 406 -6.31 6.45 -1.93
CA VAL A 406 -6.00 5.07 -1.58
C VAL A 406 -6.63 4.74 -0.25
N ILE A 407 -7.36 3.64 -0.19
CA ILE A 407 -7.85 3.05 1.06
C ILE A 407 -7.27 1.65 1.18
N MET A 408 -6.57 1.38 2.28
CA MET A 408 -6.11 0.04 2.64
C MET A 408 -6.74 -0.40 3.95
N ARG A 409 -7.51 -1.49 3.93
CA ARG A 409 -8.12 -2.12 5.11
C ARG A 409 -7.79 -3.61 5.15
N GLY A 410 -7.15 -4.08 6.21
CA GLY A 410 -6.60 -5.42 6.27
C GLY A 410 -5.59 -5.64 5.14
N ASP A 411 -5.86 -6.58 4.24
CA ASP A 411 -5.09 -6.85 3.02
C ASP A 411 -5.72 -6.24 1.76
N LYS A 412 -6.87 -5.56 1.88
CA LYS A 412 -7.65 -5.04 0.76
C LYS A 412 -7.27 -3.61 0.43
N VAL A 413 -7.07 -3.34 -0.85
CA VAL A 413 -6.71 -2.03 -1.38
C VAL A 413 -7.76 -1.58 -2.39
N THR A 414 -8.18 -0.33 -2.26
CA THR A 414 -9.00 0.37 -3.24
C THR A 414 -8.26 1.65 -3.66
N VAL A 415 -8.20 1.91 -4.96
CA VAL A 415 -7.50 3.08 -5.52
C VAL A 415 -8.40 3.79 -6.51
N TRP A 416 -8.55 5.10 -6.32
CA TRP A 416 -9.05 6.01 -7.34
C TRP A 416 -7.90 6.84 -7.89
N LEU A 417 -7.90 7.04 -9.21
CA LEU A 417 -6.98 7.93 -9.91
C LEU A 417 -7.82 9.00 -10.62
N ASN A 418 -7.64 10.26 -10.24
CA ASN A 418 -8.38 11.40 -10.81
C ASN A 418 -9.91 11.25 -10.72
N GLY A 419 -10.41 10.59 -9.67
CA GLY A 419 -11.82 10.35 -9.41
C GLY A 419 -12.38 9.07 -10.06
N GLU A 420 -11.62 8.41 -10.92
CA GLU A 420 -11.99 7.14 -11.54
C GLU A 420 -11.48 5.97 -10.70
N LEU A 421 -12.34 4.97 -10.48
CA LEU A 421 -11.97 3.75 -9.75
C LEU A 421 -11.04 2.89 -10.61
N VAL A 422 -9.79 2.70 -10.16
CA VAL A 422 -8.77 1.93 -10.90
C VAL A 422 -8.39 0.61 -10.22
N VAL A 423 -8.65 0.46 -8.92
CA VAL A 423 -8.53 -0.81 -8.18
C VAL A 423 -9.70 -0.88 -7.20
N ASP A 424 -10.47 -1.98 -7.24
CA ASP A 424 -11.64 -2.17 -6.38
C ASP A 424 -11.45 -3.34 -5.40
N ASN A 425 -11.21 -3.01 -4.13
CA ASN A 425 -11.16 -3.96 -3.01
C ASN A 425 -10.31 -5.23 -3.27
N VAL A 426 -9.14 -5.04 -3.88
CA VAL A 426 -8.25 -6.14 -4.30
C VAL A 426 -7.29 -6.50 -3.16
N THR A 427 -7.04 -7.80 -2.94
CA THR A 427 -6.00 -8.24 -1.99
C THR A 427 -4.61 -7.87 -2.53
N LEU A 428 -3.84 -7.12 -1.74
CA LEU A 428 -2.42 -6.89 -1.99
C LEU A 428 -1.61 -8.08 -1.48
N GLU A 429 -0.87 -8.72 -2.37
CA GLU A 429 -0.01 -9.85 -2.03
C GLU A 429 1.30 -9.40 -1.40
N ASN A 430 1.83 -10.21 -0.49
CA ASN A 430 3.14 -9.98 0.09
C ASN A 430 4.24 -10.27 -0.95
N TYR A 431 4.80 -9.20 -1.53
CA TYR A 431 5.86 -9.28 -2.53
C TYR A 431 7.08 -10.08 -2.04
N TRP A 432 7.45 -9.88 -0.79
CA TRP A 432 8.68 -10.38 -0.17
C TRP A 432 8.58 -11.86 0.23
N ASP A 433 7.39 -12.30 0.64
CA ASP A 433 7.07 -13.70 0.90
C ASP A 433 5.62 -14.03 0.52
N ARG A 434 5.45 -14.57 -0.68
CA ARG A 434 4.15 -14.93 -1.27
C ARG A 434 3.38 -16.02 -0.50
N LYS A 435 4.01 -16.64 0.51
CA LYS A 435 3.37 -17.64 1.37
C LYS A 435 2.71 -17.03 2.60
N ARG A 436 2.95 -15.75 2.87
CA ARG A 436 2.40 -15.02 4.02
C ARG A 436 1.43 -13.93 3.56
N PRO A 437 0.47 -13.54 4.40
CA PRO A 437 -0.27 -12.31 4.19
C PRO A 437 0.65 -11.09 4.13
N ILE A 438 0.11 -9.98 3.62
CA ILE A 438 0.78 -8.67 3.69
C ILE A 438 1.08 -8.28 5.16
N PHE A 439 2.12 -7.49 5.39
CA PHE A 439 2.44 -7.03 6.74
C PHE A 439 1.26 -6.28 7.35
N PHE A 440 1.02 -6.53 8.63
CA PHE A 440 -0.06 -5.88 9.38
C PHE A 440 0.16 -4.37 9.50
N LYS A 441 1.40 -3.97 9.74
CA LYS A 441 1.84 -2.59 9.95
C LYS A 441 3.22 -2.39 9.37
N GLU A 442 3.39 -1.33 8.58
CA GLU A 442 4.69 -0.84 8.07
C GLU A 442 4.49 0.55 7.44
N GLN A 443 5.60 1.20 7.12
CA GLN A 443 5.70 2.46 6.40
C GLN A 443 5.06 2.43 5.01
N ILE A 444 4.64 3.61 4.55
CA ILE A 444 4.21 3.87 3.17
C ILE A 444 5.41 4.50 2.45
N GLU A 445 5.70 4.07 1.22
CA GLU A 445 6.87 4.53 0.48
C GLU A 445 6.51 5.18 -0.86
N LEU A 446 7.20 6.27 -1.19
CA LEU A 446 7.26 6.87 -2.52
C LEU A 446 8.46 6.26 -3.25
N GLN A 447 8.20 5.47 -4.28
CA GLN A 447 9.23 4.74 -4.99
C GLN A 447 10.11 5.68 -5.80
N CYS A 448 11.43 5.53 -5.68
CA CYS A 448 12.36 6.01 -6.68
C CYS A 448 12.65 4.92 -7.73
N HIS A 449 12.56 5.25 -9.02
CA HIS A 449 12.88 4.31 -10.10
C HIS A 449 13.71 4.95 -11.23
N GLY A 450 14.57 5.91 -10.88
CA GLY A 450 15.53 6.52 -11.81
C GLY A 450 14.93 7.49 -12.83
N ASP A 451 13.70 7.95 -12.61
CA ASP A 451 13.04 9.03 -13.37
C ASP A 451 12.59 10.14 -12.40
N PRO A 452 12.70 11.42 -12.77
CA PRO A 452 12.27 12.51 -11.90
C PRO A 452 10.76 12.50 -11.66
N THR A 453 10.36 12.62 -10.39
CA THR A 453 8.97 12.69 -9.96
C THR A 453 8.76 13.85 -9.00
N GLU A 454 7.55 14.39 -8.98
CA GLU A 454 7.14 15.38 -8.00
C GLU A 454 5.87 14.95 -7.27
N TRP A 455 5.78 15.31 -5.99
CA TRP A 455 4.70 14.96 -5.10
C TRP A 455 4.25 16.18 -4.29
N ARG A 456 2.95 16.26 -3.99
CA ARG A 456 2.38 17.28 -3.10
C ARG A 456 1.06 16.80 -2.47
N ASN A 457 0.54 17.58 -1.53
CA ASN A 457 -0.77 17.34 -0.90
C ASN A 457 -0.91 15.89 -0.40
N ILE A 458 0.11 15.41 0.31
CA ILE A 458 0.14 14.06 0.85
C ILE A 458 -0.55 14.08 2.20
N PHE A 459 -1.75 13.51 2.26
CA PHE A 459 -2.58 13.49 3.45
C PHE A 459 -2.87 12.05 3.83
N ILE A 460 -2.61 11.70 5.08
CA ILE A 460 -2.81 10.32 5.57
C ILE A 460 -3.61 10.36 6.86
N ARG A 461 -4.55 9.44 7.02
CA ARG A 461 -5.19 9.17 8.30
C ARG A 461 -5.18 7.68 8.61
N HIS A 462 -5.06 7.37 9.89
CA HIS A 462 -5.43 6.05 10.41
C HIS A 462 -6.93 5.86 10.23
N LEU A 463 -7.30 4.68 9.76
CA LEU A 463 -8.68 4.25 9.79
C LEU A 463 -8.91 3.45 11.09
N PRO A 464 -10.10 3.53 11.69
CA PRO A 464 -10.42 2.71 12.85
C PRO A 464 -10.17 1.25 12.52
N VAL A 465 -9.30 0.62 13.31
CA VAL A 465 -9.07 -0.82 13.29
C VAL A 465 -10.23 -1.46 14.05
N GLN A 466 -10.74 -2.58 13.54
CA GLN A 466 -11.75 -3.33 14.27
C GLN A 466 -11.12 -4.03 15.48
N THR A 467 -11.19 -3.37 16.64
CA THR A 467 -10.72 -3.91 17.92
C THR A 467 -11.76 -4.80 18.57
N VAL A 468 -11.31 -5.83 19.27
CA VAL A 468 -12.15 -6.64 20.16
C VAL A 468 -12.24 -5.95 21.53
N PRO A 469 -13.45 -5.79 22.12
CA PRO A 469 -13.59 -5.25 23.47
C PRO A 469 -12.70 -6.01 24.47
N ALA A 470 -11.93 -5.27 25.28
CA ALA A 470 -10.94 -5.87 26.18
C ALA A 470 -11.52 -6.89 27.17
N ASP A 471 -12.80 -6.75 27.51
CA ASP A 471 -13.50 -7.68 28.39
C ASP A 471 -13.88 -9.01 27.68
N ARG A 472 -13.78 -9.09 26.35
CA ARG A 472 -13.96 -10.30 25.55
C ARG A 472 -12.63 -10.95 25.16
N VAL A 473 -11.48 -10.34 25.47
CA VAL A 473 -10.16 -10.92 25.22
C VAL A 473 -9.62 -11.66 26.44
N GLY A 474 -9.15 -12.89 26.25
CA GLY A 474 -8.54 -13.71 27.29
C GLY A 474 -7.36 -14.52 26.81
N VAL A 475 -6.75 -15.28 27.72
CA VAL A 475 -5.66 -16.21 27.41
C VAL A 475 -5.98 -17.61 27.91
N CYS A 476 -5.56 -18.62 27.14
CA CYS A 476 -5.56 -20.00 27.57
C CYS A 476 -4.40 -20.22 28.54
N SER A 477 -4.69 -20.63 29.79
CA SER A 477 -3.64 -20.82 30.79
C SER A 477 -2.68 -21.96 30.41
N TRP A 478 -3.15 -22.91 29.61
CA TRP A 478 -2.35 -24.01 29.06
C TRP A 478 -1.18 -23.54 28.20
N SER A 479 -1.36 -22.48 27.42
CA SER A 479 -0.37 -21.99 26.45
C SER A 479 0.98 -21.63 27.07
N TRP A 480 0.97 -21.26 28.36
CA TRP A 480 2.14 -20.78 29.08
C TRP A 480 3.04 -21.89 29.63
N GLN A 481 2.50 -23.09 29.88
CA GLN A 481 3.21 -24.21 30.52
C GLN A 481 4.00 -23.80 31.77
N LYS A 482 3.38 -22.97 32.60
CA LYS A 482 3.96 -22.35 33.80
C LYS A 482 2.98 -22.43 34.97
N PRO A 483 3.47 -22.31 36.22
CA PRO A 483 2.59 -22.18 37.38
C PRO A 483 1.63 -21.00 37.23
N LEU A 484 0.39 -21.12 37.72
CA LEU A 484 -0.63 -20.08 37.54
C LEU A 484 -0.27 -18.70 38.12
N SER A 485 0.63 -18.62 39.10
CA SER A 485 1.14 -17.35 39.62
C SER A 485 2.00 -16.59 38.60
N GLU A 486 2.79 -17.29 37.79
CA GLU A 486 3.56 -16.70 36.69
C GLU A 486 2.65 -16.31 35.52
N VAL A 487 1.62 -17.11 35.25
CA VAL A 487 0.59 -16.77 34.25
C VAL A 487 -0.11 -15.47 34.63
N ALA A 488 -0.44 -15.28 35.92
CA ALA A 488 -1.03 -14.03 36.43
C ALA A 488 -0.15 -12.82 36.13
N ALA A 489 1.14 -12.89 36.45
CA ALA A 489 2.09 -11.80 36.20
C ALA A 489 2.23 -11.48 34.71
N ALA A 490 2.19 -12.52 33.86
CA ALA A 490 2.29 -12.34 32.42
C ALA A 490 1.01 -11.72 31.82
N MET A 491 -0.17 -12.13 32.31
CA MET A 491 -1.45 -11.51 31.98
C MET A 491 -1.48 -10.01 32.34
N ASP A 492 -1.01 -9.65 33.54
CA ASP A 492 -0.89 -8.26 33.97
C ASP A 492 0.00 -7.44 33.02
N LYS A 493 1.14 -8.00 32.61
CA LYS A 493 2.05 -7.36 31.66
C LYS A 493 1.43 -7.20 30.27
N ALA A 494 0.62 -8.16 29.82
CA ALA A 494 -0.08 -8.12 28.54
C ALA A 494 -1.37 -7.26 28.59
N GLY A 495 -1.80 -6.82 29.77
CA GLY A 495 -3.04 -6.06 29.95
C GLY A 495 -4.32 -6.88 29.75
N VAL A 496 -4.25 -8.21 29.86
CA VAL A 496 -5.37 -9.12 29.63
C VAL A 496 -5.94 -9.63 30.94
N LYS A 497 -7.27 -9.56 31.12
CA LYS A 497 -7.96 -10.06 32.33
C LYS A 497 -8.70 -11.36 32.09
N GLY A 498 -9.07 -11.68 30.85
CA GLY A 498 -9.77 -12.89 30.50
C GLY A 498 -8.92 -14.13 30.68
N ILE A 499 -9.49 -15.20 31.25
CA ILE A 499 -8.80 -16.48 31.37
C ILE A 499 -9.69 -17.65 30.95
N HIS A 500 -9.13 -18.51 30.12
CA HIS A 500 -9.60 -19.87 29.84
C HIS A 500 -8.71 -20.84 30.61
N LEU A 501 -9.25 -21.37 31.70
CA LEU A 501 -8.45 -22.02 32.74
C LEU A 501 -8.36 -23.53 32.55
N ALA A 502 -7.15 -24.05 32.39
CA ALA A 502 -6.88 -25.49 32.39
C ALA A 502 -7.06 -26.09 33.80
N LEU A 503 -7.97 -27.05 33.92
CA LEU A 503 -8.28 -27.72 35.18
C LEU A 503 -7.47 -29.00 35.42
N GLY A 504 -6.77 -29.50 34.40
CA GLY A 504 -5.93 -30.71 34.49
C GLY A 504 -5.09 -30.79 35.77
N PRO A 505 -4.32 -29.75 36.13
CA PRO A 505 -3.48 -29.73 37.33
C PRO A 505 -4.22 -29.90 38.67
N PHE A 506 -5.53 -29.67 38.72
CA PHE A 506 -6.36 -29.81 39.92
C PHE A 506 -7.14 -31.13 39.99
N ILE A 507 -7.25 -31.86 38.87
CA ILE A 507 -8.01 -33.11 38.80
C ILE A 507 -7.06 -34.32 38.88
N PHE A 508 -5.91 -34.27 38.22
CA PHE A 508 -4.90 -35.33 38.27
C PHE A 508 -3.49 -34.73 38.44
N PRO A 509 -2.56 -35.44 39.09
CA PRO A 509 -1.15 -35.03 39.12
C PRO A 509 -0.59 -35.01 37.68
N ASP A 510 -0.09 -33.86 37.24
CA ASP A 510 0.59 -33.73 35.95
C ASP A 510 2.02 -33.24 36.18
N GLU A 511 3.00 -34.11 35.95
CA GLU A 511 4.42 -33.76 36.09
C GLU A 511 4.84 -32.63 35.13
N ARG A 512 4.09 -32.38 34.05
CA ARG A 512 4.35 -31.33 33.05
C ARG A 512 4.03 -29.93 33.54
N HIS A 513 3.27 -29.79 34.63
CA HIS A 513 2.85 -28.50 35.19
C HIS A 513 3.56 -28.14 36.50
N GLY A 514 4.56 -28.94 36.91
CA GLY A 514 4.97 -29.02 38.31
C GLY A 514 3.87 -29.73 39.12
N ALA A 515 4.22 -30.40 40.22
CA ALA A 515 3.30 -31.23 41.00
C ALA A 515 1.89 -30.60 41.19
N ALA A 516 0.85 -31.46 41.22
CA ALA A 516 -0.56 -31.09 41.40
C ALA A 516 -0.72 -29.76 42.14
N GLU A 517 -1.30 -28.76 41.46
CA GLU A 517 -1.36 -27.43 42.02
C GLU A 517 -2.10 -27.49 43.37
N SER A 518 -1.42 -27.02 44.40
CA SER A 518 -1.82 -27.28 45.78
C SER A 518 -3.12 -26.57 46.13
N LYS A 519 -3.69 -26.90 47.30
CA LYS A 519 -4.88 -26.22 47.81
C LYS A 519 -4.66 -24.69 47.90
N GLU A 520 -3.43 -24.27 48.13
CA GLU A 520 -3.00 -22.87 48.11
C GLU A 520 -3.17 -22.25 46.73
N THR A 521 -2.77 -22.93 45.64
CA THR A 521 -2.94 -22.41 44.29
C THR A 521 -4.40 -22.36 43.87
N TRP A 522 -5.22 -23.35 44.23
CA TRP A 522 -6.67 -23.28 44.00
C TRP A 522 -7.30 -22.08 44.73
N ASN A 523 -6.88 -21.80 45.96
CA ASN A 523 -7.33 -20.62 46.71
C ASN A 523 -6.84 -19.32 46.06
N PHE A 524 -5.63 -19.31 45.50
CA PHE A 524 -5.11 -18.19 44.72
C PHE A 524 -5.99 -17.92 43.50
N VAL A 525 -6.31 -18.93 42.68
CA VAL A 525 -7.21 -18.80 41.52
C VAL A 525 -8.56 -18.23 41.95
N LYS A 526 -9.17 -18.80 42.99
CA LYS A 526 -10.45 -18.29 43.53
C LYS A 526 -10.36 -16.83 43.95
N SER A 527 -9.22 -16.41 44.53
CA SER A 527 -9.01 -15.01 44.91
C SER A 527 -8.90 -14.08 43.71
N GLN A 528 -8.25 -14.50 42.62
CA GLN A 528 -8.15 -13.70 41.39
C GLN A 528 -9.50 -13.51 40.73
N VAL A 529 -10.30 -14.58 40.64
CA VAL A 529 -11.67 -14.52 40.07
C VAL A 529 -12.59 -13.69 40.96
N LYS A 530 -12.61 -13.95 42.29
CA LYS A 530 -13.50 -13.24 43.23
C LYS A 530 -13.20 -11.75 43.34
N SER A 531 -11.93 -11.35 43.22
CA SER A 531 -11.52 -9.93 43.25
C SER A 531 -11.81 -9.19 41.94
N GLY A 532 -12.21 -9.89 40.88
CA GLY A 532 -12.40 -9.32 39.54
C GLY A 532 -11.09 -9.01 38.81
N LYS A 533 -9.94 -9.44 39.35
CA LYS A 533 -8.66 -9.39 38.63
C LYS A 533 -8.68 -10.29 37.41
N TRP A 534 -9.25 -11.48 37.53
CA TRP A 534 -9.50 -12.38 36.42
C TRP A 534 -10.98 -12.42 36.06
N LYS A 535 -11.26 -12.28 34.77
CA LYS A 535 -12.57 -12.57 34.18
C LYS A 535 -12.53 -14.00 33.65
N LEU A 536 -13.13 -14.92 34.39
CA LEU A 536 -13.17 -16.33 33.99
C LEU A 536 -14.12 -16.52 32.80
N MET A 537 -13.56 -16.87 31.64
CA MET A 537 -14.29 -17.00 30.37
C MET A 537 -14.86 -18.40 30.19
N SER A 538 -14.02 -19.39 30.44
CA SER A 538 -14.34 -20.82 30.44
C SER A 538 -13.25 -21.57 31.20
N THR A 539 -13.50 -22.85 31.46
CA THR A 539 -12.49 -23.81 31.91
C THR A 539 -12.21 -24.82 30.81
N MET A 540 -11.12 -25.59 30.90
CA MET A 540 -10.86 -26.72 30.02
C MET A 540 -10.38 -27.95 30.77
N VAL A 541 -10.69 -29.12 30.20
CA VAL A 541 -10.16 -30.41 30.62
C VAL A 541 -9.59 -31.14 29.41
N GLY A 542 -8.51 -31.89 29.61
CA GLY A 542 -7.97 -32.83 28.62
C GLY A 542 -8.60 -34.22 28.75
N THR A 543 -8.37 -35.08 27.76
CA THR A 543 -8.78 -36.49 27.83
C THR A 543 -7.57 -37.40 28.05
N ILE A 544 -7.80 -38.57 28.62
CA ILE A 544 -6.74 -39.56 28.85
C ILE A 544 -6.37 -40.22 27.53
N GLY A 545 -5.07 -40.30 27.27
CA GLY A 545 -4.50 -41.04 26.13
C GLY A 545 -4.14 -40.17 24.92
N GLU A 546 -4.36 -38.86 24.96
CA GLU A 546 -4.07 -37.98 23.82
C GLU A 546 -2.59 -37.99 23.44
N ASP A 547 -2.31 -38.33 22.18
CA ASP A 547 -0.96 -38.35 21.60
C ASP A 547 -0.97 -37.66 20.24
N TYR A 548 -0.47 -36.41 20.22
CA TYR A 548 -0.41 -35.53 19.05
C TYR A 548 0.84 -35.75 18.16
N SER A 549 1.60 -36.84 18.36
CA SER A 549 2.82 -37.13 17.60
C SER A 549 2.59 -37.18 16.09
N THR A 550 1.48 -37.78 15.64
CA THR A 550 1.05 -37.81 14.24
C THR A 550 -0.47 -37.73 14.13
N LEU A 551 -0.97 -37.34 12.96
CA LEU A 551 -2.41 -37.34 12.65
C LEU A 551 -3.05 -38.72 12.84
N GLU A 552 -2.36 -39.80 12.48
CA GLU A 552 -2.86 -41.17 12.65
C GLU A 552 -2.88 -41.62 14.11
N THR A 553 -1.90 -41.18 14.90
CA THR A 553 -1.83 -41.51 16.32
C THR A 553 -2.98 -40.86 17.06
N ILE A 554 -3.14 -39.54 16.93
CA ILE A 554 -4.21 -38.81 17.63
C ILE A 554 -5.60 -39.29 17.20
N LYS A 555 -5.76 -39.79 15.97
CA LYS A 555 -7.01 -40.45 15.51
C LYS A 555 -7.39 -41.66 16.34
N LYS A 556 -6.40 -42.44 16.78
CA LYS A 556 -6.63 -43.69 17.52
C LYS A 556 -6.68 -43.47 19.02
N THR A 557 -5.97 -42.47 19.53
CA THR A 557 -5.73 -42.31 20.96
C THR A 557 -6.49 -41.15 21.60
N GLY A 558 -6.90 -40.16 20.79
CA GLY A 558 -7.46 -38.91 21.29
C GLY A 558 -8.96 -38.97 21.62
N GLY A 559 -9.34 -38.24 22.65
CA GLY A 559 -10.73 -37.91 22.95
C GLY A 559 -11.51 -39.01 23.66
N ILE A 560 -12.80 -39.11 23.31
CA ILE A 560 -13.77 -39.91 24.07
C ILE A 560 -14.14 -41.23 23.42
N VAL A 561 -13.72 -41.50 22.19
CA VAL A 561 -14.10 -42.74 21.46
C VAL A 561 -13.36 -43.98 21.96
N PRO A 562 -12.07 -43.95 22.35
CA PRO A 562 -11.39 -45.13 22.84
C PRO A 562 -12.01 -45.69 24.13
N ASP A 563 -12.39 -46.98 24.11
CA ASP A 563 -13.02 -47.65 25.27
C ASP A 563 -12.09 -47.70 26.49
N ALA A 564 -10.79 -47.90 26.25
CA ALA A 564 -9.79 -48.08 27.29
C ALA A 564 -9.69 -46.89 28.26
N THR A 565 -10.00 -45.69 27.79
CA THR A 565 -9.85 -44.44 28.56
C THR A 565 -11.18 -43.85 29.01
N TRP A 566 -12.32 -44.38 28.53
CA TRP A 566 -13.63 -43.79 28.74
C TRP A 566 -14.04 -43.66 30.21
N GLU A 567 -13.83 -44.70 31.03
CA GLU A 567 -14.15 -44.65 32.47
C GLU A 567 -13.35 -43.58 33.22
N GLY A 568 -12.10 -43.35 32.81
CA GLY A 568 -11.29 -42.27 33.35
C GLY A 568 -11.77 -40.90 32.87
N ASN A 569 -12.08 -40.76 31.58
CA ASN A 569 -12.63 -39.54 30.98
C ASN A 569 -13.95 -39.11 31.63
N LYS A 570 -14.83 -40.04 31.99
CA LYS A 570 -16.05 -39.74 32.77
C LYS A 570 -15.74 -39.06 34.10
N LYS A 571 -14.72 -39.55 34.83
CA LYS A 571 -14.28 -38.92 36.09
C LYS A 571 -13.73 -37.52 35.85
N ILE A 572 -12.94 -37.33 34.80
CA ILE A 572 -12.39 -36.01 34.43
C ILE A 572 -13.51 -35.01 34.19
N VAL A 573 -14.50 -35.39 33.37
CA VAL A 573 -15.64 -34.53 33.02
C VAL A 573 -16.49 -34.19 34.25
N THR A 574 -16.79 -35.18 35.10
CA THR A 574 -17.56 -34.93 36.33
C THR A 574 -16.82 -34.00 37.29
N GLU A 575 -15.53 -34.23 37.56
CA GLU A 575 -14.74 -33.38 38.47
C GLU A 575 -14.49 -31.99 37.88
N GLY A 576 -14.19 -31.91 36.58
CA GLY A 576 -14.07 -30.65 35.86
C GLY A 576 -15.34 -29.82 35.94
N ALA A 577 -16.52 -30.43 35.78
CA ALA A 577 -17.79 -29.73 35.91
C ALA A 577 -18.04 -29.21 37.34
N LYS A 578 -17.64 -29.96 38.37
CA LYS A 578 -17.72 -29.51 39.77
C LYS A 578 -16.83 -28.29 40.03
N LEU A 579 -15.56 -28.35 39.60
CA LEU A 579 -14.61 -27.25 39.77
C LEU A 579 -15.04 -26.00 38.99
N THR A 580 -15.54 -26.20 37.76
CA THR A 580 -16.10 -25.13 36.93
C THR A 580 -17.27 -24.43 37.62
N LYS A 581 -18.19 -25.20 38.23
CA LYS A 581 -19.28 -24.68 39.06
C LYS A 581 -18.77 -23.95 40.31
N GLU A 582 -17.76 -24.49 41.00
CA GLU A 582 -17.17 -23.85 42.19
C GLU A 582 -16.62 -22.46 41.87
N LEU A 583 -16.03 -22.28 40.68
CA LEU A 583 -15.56 -20.99 40.19
C LEU A 583 -16.67 -20.07 39.66
N GLY A 584 -17.92 -20.54 39.60
CA GLY A 584 -19.05 -19.80 39.04
C GLY A 584 -19.02 -19.64 37.53
N CYS A 585 -18.25 -20.49 36.82
CA CYS A 585 -18.15 -20.44 35.37
C CYS A 585 -19.26 -21.26 34.69
N ARG A 586 -19.73 -20.79 33.54
CA ARG A 586 -20.78 -21.46 32.76
C ARG A 586 -20.24 -22.50 31.78
N TYR A 587 -19.02 -22.31 31.28
CA TYR A 587 -18.50 -23.05 30.14
C TYR A 587 -17.30 -23.89 30.55
N MET A 588 -17.30 -25.15 30.11
CA MET A 588 -16.14 -26.04 30.18
C MET A 588 -15.89 -26.60 28.78
N SER A 589 -14.68 -26.42 28.25
CA SER A 589 -14.28 -26.93 26.95
C SER A 589 -13.45 -28.21 27.06
N LEU A 590 -13.47 -29.01 25.99
CA LEU A 590 -12.55 -30.12 25.78
C LEU A 590 -12.46 -30.49 24.30
N HIS A 591 -11.34 -31.10 23.92
CA HIS A 591 -11.22 -31.77 22.64
C HIS A 591 -11.79 -33.20 22.76
N ALA A 592 -12.92 -33.46 22.09
CA ALA A 592 -13.63 -34.73 22.20
C ALA A 592 -13.06 -35.84 21.30
N GLY A 593 -11.99 -35.55 20.55
CA GLY A 593 -11.41 -36.47 19.58
C GLY A 593 -12.14 -36.43 18.25
N PHE A 594 -11.85 -37.41 17.39
CA PHE A 594 -12.28 -37.41 16.00
C PHE A 594 -13.75 -37.76 15.85
N LEU A 595 -14.51 -36.86 15.23
CA LEU A 595 -15.80 -37.20 14.63
C LEU A 595 -15.58 -37.91 13.29
N ASP A 596 -15.72 -39.23 13.26
CA ASP A 596 -15.61 -40.04 12.03
C ASP A 596 -17.01 -40.45 11.54
N GLU A 597 -17.62 -39.67 10.64
CA GLU A 597 -18.93 -40.00 10.06
C GLU A 597 -18.88 -41.21 9.12
N SER A 598 -17.68 -41.61 8.65
CA SER A 598 -17.53 -42.74 7.74
C SER A 598 -17.61 -44.10 8.44
N ASP A 599 -17.45 -44.12 9.77
CA ASP A 599 -17.67 -45.28 10.62
C ASP A 599 -18.94 -45.08 11.46
N PRO A 600 -20.09 -45.70 11.07
CA PRO A 600 -21.35 -45.55 11.79
C PRO A 600 -21.28 -45.95 13.27
N LYS A 601 -20.40 -46.90 13.64
CA LYS A 601 -20.24 -47.34 15.03
C LYS A 601 -19.47 -46.30 15.83
N ALA A 602 -18.37 -45.78 15.27
CA ALA A 602 -17.60 -44.73 15.92
C ALA A 602 -18.46 -43.46 16.08
N PHE A 603 -19.20 -43.06 15.04
CA PHE A 603 -20.11 -41.92 15.09
C PHE A 603 -21.20 -42.07 16.14
N ALA A 604 -21.88 -43.22 16.19
CA ALA A 604 -22.90 -43.48 17.22
C ALA A 604 -22.33 -43.44 18.63
N THR A 605 -21.13 -43.99 18.84
CA THR A 605 -20.41 -43.95 20.12
C THR A 605 -20.06 -42.51 20.50
N TYR A 606 -19.60 -41.71 19.54
CA TYR A 606 -19.30 -40.29 19.74
C TYR A 606 -20.55 -39.51 20.19
N VAL A 607 -21.67 -39.69 19.49
CA VAL A 607 -22.96 -39.07 19.84
C VAL A 607 -23.43 -39.45 21.23
N GLU A 608 -23.37 -40.74 21.59
CA GLU A 608 -23.72 -41.23 22.93
C GLU A 608 -22.85 -40.58 24.01
N ARG A 609 -21.54 -40.56 23.82
CA ARG A 609 -20.59 -40.08 24.83
C ARG A 609 -20.60 -38.57 24.98
N VAL A 610 -20.75 -37.81 23.90
CA VAL A 610 -20.98 -36.35 23.99
C VAL A 610 -22.32 -36.06 24.68
N SER A 611 -23.37 -36.81 24.37
CA SER A 611 -24.67 -36.66 25.06
C SER A 611 -24.54 -36.93 26.56
N TRP A 612 -23.80 -37.97 26.94
CA TRP A 612 -23.50 -38.25 28.34
C TRP A 612 -22.73 -37.11 29.02
N MET A 613 -21.67 -36.58 28.38
CA MET A 613 -20.89 -35.47 28.94
C MET A 613 -21.76 -34.21 29.13
N ARG A 614 -22.60 -33.90 28.14
CA ARG A 614 -23.58 -32.80 28.23
C ARG A 614 -24.49 -32.97 29.43
N ASP A 615 -25.10 -34.14 29.57
CA ASP A 615 -26.10 -34.41 30.62
C ASP A 615 -25.45 -34.45 32.01
N GLU A 616 -24.22 -34.95 32.11
CA GLU A 616 -23.43 -34.93 33.34
C GLU A 616 -23.04 -33.50 33.73
N ALA A 617 -22.48 -32.71 32.83
CA ALA A 617 -22.09 -31.31 33.10
C ALA A 617 -23.32 -30.44 33.45
N LYS A 618 -24.47 -30.70 32.82
CA LYS A 618 -25.73 -29.99 33.09
C LYS A 618 -26.20 -30.14 34.54
N LYS A 619 -25.90 -31.25 35.22
CA LYS A 619 -26.19 -31.42 36.67
C LYS A 619 -25.52 -30.35 37.53
N TYR A 620 -24.44 -29.76 37.04
CA TYR A 620 -23.67 -28.72 37.71
C TYR A 620 -23.94 -27.31 37.14
N GLY A 621 -24.88 -27.17 36.19
CA GLY A 621 -25.16 -25.91 35.50
C GLY A 621 -24.08 -25.52 34.49
N VAL A 622 -23.22 -26.46 34.11
CA VAL A 622 -22.11 -26.25 33.17
C VAL A 622 -22.53 -26.67 31.77
N THR A 623 -22.13 -25.89 30.78
CA THR A 623 -22.35 -26.14 29.35
C THR A 623 -21.03 -26.58 28.71
N ILE A 624 -21.05 -27.67 27.95
CA ILE A 624 -19.88 -28.18 27.24
C ILE A 624 -19.64 -27.40 25.95
N LEU A 625 -18.40 -26.98 25.74
CA LEU A 625 -17.88 -26.45 24.49
C LEU A 625 -16.94 -27.48 23.86
N LEU A 626 -17.25 -27.98 22.67
CA LEU A 626 -16.34 -28.85 21.93
C LEU A 626 -15.30 -27.98 21.22
N GLU A 627 -14.03 -28.32 21.42
CA GLU A 627 -12.93 -27.78 20.63
C GLU A 627 -13.14 -28.17 19.15
N SER A 628 -13.13 -27.20 18.24
CA SER A 628 -13.17 -27.54 16.81
C SER A 628 -11.82 -28.13 16.41
N GLY A 629 -11.85 -29.32 15.81
CA GLY A 629 -10.65 -30.05 15.45
C GLY A 629 -10.59 -30.33 13.96
N GLN A 630 -10.83 -31.58 13.61
CA GLN A 630 -10.47 -32.17 12.32
C GLN A 630 -11.67 -32.40 11.41
N GLU A 631 -12.82 -31.88 11.82
CA GLU A 631 -14.08 -31.92 11.11
C GLU A 631 -14.15 -30.82 10.06
N THR A 632 -14.91 -31.06 8.99
CA THR A 632 -15.40 -29.95 8.17
C THR A 632 -16.48 -29.19 8.95
N ALA A 633 -16.74 -27.93 8.59
CA ALA A 633 -17.79 -27.15 9.23
C ALA A 633 -19.17 -27.80 9.05
N GLU A 634 -19.41 -28.37 7.87
CA GLU A 634 -20.66 -29.05 7.51
C GLU A 634 -20.89 -30.31 8.36
N ASP A 635 -19.87 -31.13 8.55
CA ASP A 635 -19.99 -32.35 9.37
C ASP A 635 -20.19 -32.00 10.85
N LEU A 636 -19.49 -30.96 11.34
CA LEU A 636 -19.70 -30.47 12.70
C LEU A 636 -21.14 -29.94 12.90
N VAL A 637 -21.71 -29.21 11.93
CA VAL A 637 -23.12 -28.78 11.98
C VAL A 637 -24.07 -29.97 12.08
N LYS A 638 -23.94 -30.97 11.18
CA LYS A 638 -24.80 -32.18 11.20
C LYS A 638 -24.73 -32.91 12.53
N PHE A 639 -23.54 -32.98 13.14
CA PHE A 639 -23.36 -33.58 14.45
C PHE A 639 -24.04 -32.76 15.56
N LEU A 640 -23.83 -31.44 15.58
CA LEU A 640 -24.40 -30.55 16.61
C LEU A 640 -25.94 -30.54 16.59
N GLU A 641 -26.55 -30.69 15.42
CA GLU A 641 -28.01 -30.86 15.28
C GLU A 641 -28.53 -32.13 15.99
N LYS A 642 -27.72 -33.19 16.07
CA LYS A 642 -28.08 -34.45 16.76
C LYS A 642 -27.88 -34.38 18.27
N VAL A 643 -27.04 -33.48 18.76
CA VAL A 643 -26.72 -33.35 20.19
C VAL A 643 -27.01 -31.94 20.70
N PRO A 644 -28.30 -31.53 20.77
CA PRO A 644 -28.66 -30.19 21.21
C PRO A 644 -28.19 -29.94 22.65
N GLY A 645 -27.81 -28.68 22.93
CA GLY A 645 -27.28 -28.25 24.22
C GLY A 645 -25.75 -28.36 24.36
N VAL A 646 -25.07 -28.72 23.28
CA VAL A 646 -23.61 -28.64 23.15
C VAL A 646 -23.26 -27.52 22.17
N TYR A 647 -22.15 -26.84 22.43
CA TYR A 647 -21.69 -25.68 21.67
C TYR A 647 -20.20 -25.83 21.33
N VAL A 648 -19.62 -24.84 20.65
CA VAL A 648 -18.25 -24.93 20.11
C VAL A 648 -17.34 -23.87 20.76
N ASN A 649 -16.15 -24.31 21.15
CA ASN A 649 -14.96 -23.47 21.24
C ASN A 649 -14.25 -23.56 19.89
N PHE A 650 -14.33 -22.51 19.07
CA PHE A 650 -13.90 -22.58 17.69
C PHE A 650 -12.46 -22.10 17.55
N ASP A 651 -11.60 -22.99 17.08
CA ASP A 651 -10.20 -22.75 16.79
C ASP A 651 -9.97 -22.76 15.26
N PRO A 652 -9.74 -21.58 14.66
CA PRO A 652 -9.51 -21.48 13.22
C PRO A 652 -8.16 -22.08 12.79
N ALA A 653 -7.14 -22.11 13.65
CA ALA A 653 -5.85 -22.70 13.29
C ALA A 653 -5.93 -24.21 13.18
N ASN A 654 -6.73 -24.89 14.00
CA ASN A 654 -6.91 -26.33 13.89
C ASN A 654 -7.38 -26.74 12.50
N MET A 655 -8.35 -26.02 11.92
CA MET A 655 -8.80 -26.30 10.55
C MET A 655 -7.67 -26.22 9.51
N ILE A 656 -6.75 -25.28 9.67
CA ILE A 656 -5.57 -25.12 8.78
C ILE A 656 -4.53 -26.21 9.05
N LEU A 657 -4.26 -26.51 10.32
CA LEU A 657 -3.30 -27.53 10.75
C LEU A 657 -3.71 -28.93 10.26
N TYR A 658 -5.01 -29.22 10.25
CA TYR A 658 -5.61 -30.47 9.76
C TYR A 658 -5.94 -30.45 8.26
N GLY A 659 -5.91 -29.29 7.60
CA GLY A 659 -6.27 -29.14 6.19
C GLY A 659 -7.76 -29.40 5.91
N LYS A 660 -8.65 -28.90 6.76
CA LYS A 660 -10.10 -29.21 6.78
C LYS A 660 -11.01 -28.09 6.30
N GLY A 661 -10.44 -27.08 5.65
CA GLY A 661 -11.17 -26.01 4.98
C GLY A 661 -10.70 -24.62 5.40
N GLU A 662 -11.42 -23.62 4.90
CA GLU A 662 -11.14 -22.21 5.17
C GLU A 662 -11.91 -21.73 6.41
N PRO A 663 -11.25 -21.27 7.47
CA PRO A 663 -11.92 -20.88 8.72
C PRO A 663 -13.00 -19.81 8.56
N ARG A 664 -12.81 -18.90 7.59
CA ARG A 664 -13.76 -17.81 7.31
C ARG A 664 -15.09 -18.31 6.74
N GLU A 665 -15.07 -19.35 5.94
CA GLU A 665 -16.30 -19.96 5.42
C GLU A 665 -16.99 -20.80 6.50
N ALA A 666 -16.20 -21.47 7.35
CA ALA A 666 -16.72 -22.24 8.49
C ALA A 666 -17.52 -21.36 9.48
N VAL A 667 -17.06 -20.13 9.73
CA VAL A 667 -17.77 -19.18 10.61
C VAL A 667 -19.18 -18.88 10.13
N LYS A 668 -19.39 -18.74 8.82
CA LYS A 668 -20.73 -18.44 8.26
C LYS A 668 -21.75 -19.52 8.60
N LEU A 669 -21.31 -20.77 8.74
CA LEU A 669 -22.15 -21.92 9.08
C LEU A 669 -22.25 -22.11 10.60
N LEU A 670 -21.13 -22.02 11.32
CA LEU A 670 -21.05 -22.46 12.72
C LEU A 670 -21.44 -21.40 13.75
N THR A 671 -21.52 -20.11 13.37
CA THR A 671 -21.79 -19.00 14.30
C THR A 671 -22.92 -19.26 15.32
N PRO A 672 -24.06 -19.87 14.97
CA PRO A 672 -25.12 -20.18 15.95
C PRO A 672 -24.65 -21.04 17.14
N TRP A 673 -23.64 -21.88 16.93
CA TRP A 673 -23.09 -22.80 17.94
C TRP A 673 -21.81 -22.30 18.60
N ILE A 674 -21.11 -21.30 18.05
CA ILE A 674 -19.87 -20.78 18.64
C ILE A 674 -20.18 -19.99 19.91
N ARG A 675 -19.51 -20.31 21.02
CA ARG A 675 -19.60 -19.56 22.30
C ARG A 675 -18.28 -18.99 22.77
N GLN A 676 -17.18 -19.55 22.26
CA GLN A 676 -15.83 -19.07 22.47
C GLN A 676 -15.02 -19.33 21.20
N VAL A 677 -14.00 -18.53 20.96
CA VAL A 677 -13.06 -18.69 19.85
C VAL A 677 -11.66 -18.72 20.43
N HIS A 678 -10.85 -19.67 19.99
CA HIS A 678 -9.41 -19.59 20.18
C HIS A 678 -8.78 -18.66 19.14
N VAL A 679 -7.93 -17.77 19.61
CA VAL A 679 -7.12 -16.87 18.80
C VAL A 679 -5.78 -17.56 18.63
N LYS A 680 -5.73 -18.46 17.66
CA LYS A 680 -4.57 -19.24 17.23
C LYS A 680 -4.45 -19.14 15.72
N ASP A 681 -3.23 -19.09 15.19
CA ASP A 681 -2.98 -18.95 13.74
C ASP A 681 -1.97 -20.00 13.25
N ALA A 682 -2.08 -20.37 11.98
CA ALA A 682 -1.28 -21.42 11.39
C ALA A 682 -1.07 -21.23 9.90
N LEU A 683 0.00 -21.84 9.39
CA LEU A 683 0.26 -22.02 7.96
C LEU A 683 -0.13 -23.44 7.55
N PHE A 684 -0.68 -23.59 6.34
CA PHE A 684 -0.99 -24.90 5.78
C PHE A 684 0.25 -25.79 5.67
N THR A 685 0.04 -27.10 5.78
CA THR A 685 1.09 -28.07 5.50
C THR A 685 1.58 -27.96 4.06
N GLN A 686 2.89 -28.11 3.86
CA GLN A 686 3.47 -28.22 2.51
C GLN A 686 3.43 -29.66 1.98
N LYS A 687 3.10 -30.65 2.82
CA LYS A 687 3.03 -32.06 2.46
C LYS A 687 1.68 -32.65 2.90
N PRO A 688 0.88 -33.20 1.97
CA PRO A 688 -0.37 -33.87 2.35
C PRO A 688 -0.13 -34.94 3.42
N GLY A 689 -0.99 -34.98 4.44
CA GLY A 689 -0.90 -35.94 5.55
C GLY A 689 0.09 -35.58 6.67
N THR A 690 0.72 -34.40 6.64
CA THR A 690 1.50 -33.86 7.78
C THR A 690 0.84 -32.63 8.37
N TRP A 691 1.23 -32.28 9.59
CA TRP A 691 0.79 -31.07 10.27
C TRP A 691 1.15 -29.79 9.50
N GLY A 692 0.28 -28.80 9.58
CA GLY A 692 0.65 -27.41 9.33
C GLY A 692 1.63 -26.87 10.38
N THR A 693 1.89 -25.56 10.35
CA THR A 693 2.80 -24.92 11.32
C THR A 693 2.09 -23.77 12.02
N GLU A 694 1.96 -23.85 13.33
CA GLU A 694 1.39 -22.78 14.15
C GLU A 694 2.33 -21.57 14.23
N VAL A 695 1.80 -20.37 14.05
CA VAL A 695 2.54 -19.10 13.99
C VAL A 695 1.85 -18.04 14.86
N PRO A 696 2.51 -16.91 15.19
CA PRO A 696 1.88 -15.83 15.93
C PRO A 696 0.59 -15.32 15.27
N TRP A 697 -0.42 -14.95 16.08
CA TRP A 697 -1.74 -14.54 15.61
C TRP A 697 -1.68 -13.36 14.64
N GLY A 698 -2.07 -13.55 13.37
CA GLY A 698 -2.01 -12.53 12.31
C GLY A 698 -0.86 -12.72 11.32
N ASP A 699 0.06 -13.65 11.58
CA ASP A 699 1.15 -13.99 10.66
C ASP A 699 0.84 -15.22 9.80
N GLY A 700 -0.27 -15.93 10.08
CA GLY A 700 -0.64 -17.16 9.40
C GLY A 700 -1.80 -16.98 8.41
N ALA A 701 -2.35 -18.12 8.00
CA ALA A 701 -3.35 -18.19 6.94
C ALA A 701 -4.79 -18.02 7.43
N VAL A 702 -5.04 -17.84 8.74
CA VAL A 702 -6.40 -17.53 9.25
C VAL A 702 -6.92 -16.21 8.69
N GLY A 703 -6.04 -15.25 8.43
CA GLY A 703 -6.44 -13.89 8.06
C GLY A 703 -7.14 -13.17 9.21
N ALA A 704 -6.48 -13.14 10.38
CA ALA A 704 -6.96 -12.66 11.68
C ALA A 704 -8.03 -11.56 11.66
N ARG A 705 -7.76 -10.41 11.02
CA ARG A 705 -8.71 -9.27 10.94
C ARG A 705 -9.98 -9.62 10.19
N ALA A 706 -9.83 -10.23 9.01
CA ALA A 706 -10.96 -10.64 8.20
C ALA A 706 -11.80 -11.68 8.95
N PHE A 707 -11.16 -12.63 9.62
CA PHE A 707 -11.83 -13.62 10.45
C PHE A 707 -12.64 -12.98 11.61
N ILE A 708 -12.05 -12.05 12.36
CA ILE A 708 -12.75 -11.30 13.43
C ILE A 708 -13.93 -10.51 12.84
N THR A 709 -13.72 -9.86 11.69
CA THR A 709 -14.76 -9.08 11.00
C THR A 709 -15.94 -9.97 10.60
N GLU A 710 -15.69 -11.12 10.00
CA GLU A 710 -16.75 -12.07 9.63
C GLU A 710 -17.51 -12.59 10.86
N LEU A 711 -16.81 -12.89 11.96
CA LEU A 711 -17.45 -13.30 13.23
C LEU A 711 -18.40 -12.21 13.77
N GLU A 712 -17.92 -10.96 13.86
CA GLU A 712 -18.73 -9.86 14.37
C GLU A 712 -19.92 -9.55 13.46
N LYS A 713 -19.73 -9.60 12.13
CA LYS A 713 -20.82 -9.46 11.14
C LYS A 713 -21.85 -10.57 11.26
N ALA A 714 -21.42 -11.80 11.54
CA ALA A 714 -22.30 -12.94 11.79
C ALA A 714 -23.03 -12.85 13.16
N GLY A 715 -22.78 -11.80 13.95
CA GLY A 715 -23.44 -11.56 15.23
C GLY A 715 -22.81 -12.29 16.41
N TYR A 716 -21.57 -12.78 16.29
CA TYR A 716 -20.85 -13.39 17.40
C TYR A 716 -20.66 -12.41 18.57
N LYS A 717 -20.93 -12.88 19.80
CA LYS A 717 -20.79 -12.09 21.04
C LYS A 717 -19.97 -12.80 22.13
N GLY A 718 -19.34 -13.91 21.79
CA GLY A 718 -18.51 -14.69 22.73
C GLY A 718 -17.12 -14.10 22.94
N ASN A 719 -16.26 -14.88 23.61
CA ASN A 719 -14.90 -14.48 23.96
C ASN A 719 -13.87 -14.90 22.90
N TYR A 720 -12.78 -14.15 22.82
CA TYR A 720 -11.60 -14.39 22.00
C TYR A 720 -10.43 -14.73 22.93
N VAL A 721 -10.06 -16.01 22.96
CA VAL A 721 -9.10 -16.55 23.91
C VAL A 721 -7.82 -16.90 23.18
N ILE A 722 -6.74 -16.19 23.45
CA ILE A 722 -5.43 -16.43 22.85
C ILE A 722 -4.91 -17.79 23.29
N GLU A 723 -4.59 -18.62 22.30
CA GLU A 723 -3.95 -19.90 22.50
C GLU A 723 -2.67 -19.98 21.66
N ARG A 724 -1.58 -20.38 22.30
CA ARG A 724 -0.27 -20.56 21.68
C ARG A 724 0.38 -21.84 22.19
N GLU A 725 0.53 -22.85 21.34
CA GLU A 725 0.95 -24.20 21.73
C GLU A 725 2.30 -24.62 21.14
N ALA A 726 2.83 -23.86 20.18
CA ALA A 726 4.15 -24.07 19.60
C ALA A 726 5.10 -22.87 19.85
N GLY A 727 6.37 -23.03 19.47
CA GLY A 727 7.40 -22.00 19.61
C GLY A 727 8.05 -21.93 21.00
N SER A 728 9.22 -21.28 21.05
CA SER A 728 10.04 -21.13 22.27
C SER A 728 9.82 -19.80 23.01
N ASN A 729 9.13 -18.83 22.40
CA ASN A 729 8.89 -17.50 22.97
C ASN A 729 7.40 -17.16 23.12
N ARG A 730 6.62 -18.11 23.63
CA ARG A 730 5.15 -18.02 23.72
C ARG A 730 4.67 -16.78 24.47
N ALA A 731 5.39 -16.38 25.52
CA ALA A 731 5.03 -15.23 26.32
C ALA A 731 4.96 -13.92 25.52
N ALA A 732 5.98 -13.67 24.69
CA ALA A 732 6.01 -12.47 23.85
C ALA A 732 4.97 -12.56 22.72
N GLU A 733 4.78 -13.74 22.14
CA GLU A 733 3.82 -13.96 21.06
C GLU A 733 2.36 -13.83 21.54
N ILE A 734 2.05 -14.26 22.77
CA ILE A 734 0.73 -14.04 23.41
C ILE A 734 0.52 -12.54 23.66
N GLY A 735 1.54 -11.83 24.15
CA GLY A 735 1.48 -10.38 24.32
C GLY A 735 1.21 -9.64 23.01
N LEU A 736 1.87 -10.06 21.92
CA LEU A 736 1.64 -9.53 20.57
C LEU A 736 0.22 -9.83 20.06
N ALA A 737 -0.29 -11.05 20.29
CA ALA A 737 -1.65 -11.40 19.93
C ALA A 737 -2.68 -10.54 20.69
N ALA A 738 -2.47 -10.32 21.99
CA ALA A 738 -3.32 -9.42 22.78
C ALA A 738 -3.29 -8.00 22.25
N GLU A 739 -2.11 -7.47 21.92
CA GLU A 739 -1.98 -6.16 21.30
C GLU A 739 -2.77 -6.07 19.99
N ARG A 740 -2.63 -7.05 19.09
CA ARG A 740 -3.33 -7.12 17.79
C ARG A 740 -4.85 -7.27 17.89
N LEU A 741 -5.37 -7.74 19.03
CA LEU A 741 -6.82 -7.83 19.28
C LEU A 741 -7.37 -6.54 19.89
N LEU A 742 -6.60 -5.90 20.76
CA LEU A 742 -7.04 -4.77 21.58
C LEU A 742 -6.82 -3.41 20.92
N LYS A 743 -5.90 -3.33 19.96
CA LYS A 743 -5.52 -2.13 19.20
C LYS A 743 -5.67 -2.41 17.72
#